data_AF-A0A239EFH1-F1
#
_entry.id   AF-A0A239EFH1-F1
#
_cell.length_a   1.000
_cell.length_b   1.000
_cell.length_c   1.000
_cell.angle_alpha   90.00
_cell.angle_beta   90.00
_cell.angle_gamma   90.00
#
_symmetry.space_group_name_H-M   'P 1'
#
loop_
_entity.id
_entity.type
_entity.pdbx_description
1 polymer ?
#
loop_
_entity_poly.entity_id
_entity_poly.type
_entity_poly.pdbx_seq_one_letter_code
_entity_poly.pdbx_strand_id
1 'polypeptide(L)'
;MSRLPWLDVQVAPPASSHAYGPSLPPLAKSAPHAFSVPSVTEHGGRAMPNGEQTWGWDQWQAELIAAYFQPSPSTPWTFFLDEAEARRLWPDLDGPAQQLAQCVNAHLRWQSPTGLFGALPTPWSQWRLHRSVPPPNLPVLAVSVLAAAAMHRDAVASSNAYFLRLAQLLRPELTGDELVSAKDRLAQNFDTVAGWWKDLGAWVGDRADEFGESTIRTHPTLTRIGYPLSQSLVRFSDRMRLTHFFAALDIQHLGVPPAPELVRHLSLWASRPRGLSDAFTRALRNEDLRLLICEHVHRLAQSWDGVVLTARGRQQLELRVTLDLDEMTAGWAIPVIEGTPELTLACGSSTLTLSAPDWGGLYEIEGQLPNASSLMDTTVSVSSERYEGSFRFRPLAAFRGHPDAGWISVDSMLPYEKHVLAVLPQHRETVESVLAAAADSSFRQLRQHPDKPLIRGRIIYTDVILTDAHAFESAVKGIQPELVSLLRPDPSPRPQLKNGLPVAQAMGRGHYLEGGAPDLLLPVSDKPRQVRAALDGVEQEHPFAATGFPIPLRKLDLEPGDHTLEVDGIKLTFRICRADEIPAARRDPLTWDVTFGDPVAPTYRLVRGERSSDGLAGALVPGNVREPLLLRRGSRDFWLIGRDGRAWGVTPPPPSAVYARHDLPASQFWELLPPTDAMWVLEVDRRTNQLRKPHRLGWIEPHITELDAASDGLWADITQTWRGADPILDRYISAWEGKSRAR
;
A
#
# COMPACT_ATOMS: atom_id res chain seq x y z
N MET A 1 -33.97 -32.22 3.20
CA MET A 1 -33.56 -33.53 2.64
C MET A 1 -33.61 -33.45 1.12
N SER A 2 -32.47 -33.14 0.52
CA SER A 2 -32.16 -33.21 -0.92
C SER A 2 -30.63 -33.16 -1.01
N ARG A 3 -30.01 -34.30 -1.30
CA ARG A 3 -28.55 -34.48 -1.34
C ARG A 3 -28.00 -33.90 -2.65
N LEU A 4 -26.94 -33.08 -2.56
CA LEU A 4 -26.19 -32.56 -3.70
C LEU A 4 -25.16 -33.59 -4.20
N PRO A 5 -24.81 -33.59 -5.51
CA PRO A 5 -24.05 -34.66 -6.14
C PRO A 5 -22.57 -34.26 -6.31
N TRP A 6 -21.72 -34.66 -5.36
CA TRP A 6 -20.26 -34.58 -5.48
C TRP A 6 -19.63 -35.82 -4.85
N LEU A 7 -19.75 -36.99 -5.47
CA LEU A 7 -18.96 -38.18 -5.13
C LEU A 7 -19.12 -39.23 -6.22
N ASP A 8 -18.12 -39.37 -7.08
CA ASP A 8 -17.73 -40.65 -7.69
C ASP A 8 -16.34 -40.51 -8.34
N VAL A 9 -15.31 -40.72 -7.53
CA VAL A 9 -13.97 -41.09 -8.01
C VAL A 9 -13.46 -42.22 -7.11
N GLN A 10 -13.50 -43.46 -7.62
CA GLN A 10 -12.86 -44.60 -6.98
C GLN A 10 -11.34 -44.50 -7.18
N VAL A 11 -10.59 -44.46 -6.09
CA VAL A 11 -9.12 -44.57 -6.09
C VAL A 11 -8.73 -45.85 -5.36
N ALA A 12 -7.96 -46.70 -6.03
CA ALA A 12 -7.40 -47.95 -5.51
C ALA A 12 -6.33 -47.70 -4.43
N PRO A 13 -6.15 -48.60 -3.45
CA PRO A 13 -5.21 -48.39 -2.35
C PRO A 13 -3.77 -48.70 -2.78
N PRO A 14 -2.76 -47.92 -2.35
CA PRO A 14 -1.37 -48.33 -2.49
C PRO A 14 -0.93 -49.22 -1.32
N ALA A 15 -0.06 -50.16 -1.67
CA ALA A 15 0.51 -51.18 -0.80
C ALA A 15 1.43 -50.60 0.29
N SER A 16 1.33 -51.21 1.47
CA SER A 16 2.20 -51.04 2.63
C SER A 16 3.63 -51.51 2.35
N SER A 17 4.63 -50.67 2.59
CA SER A 17 6.04 -51.08 2.68
C SER A 17 6.60 -50.85 4.09
N HIS A 18 7.29 -51.89 4.56
CA HIS A 18 7.88 -52.05 5.88
C HIS A 18 9.02 -51.05 6.15
N ALA A 19 9.05 -50.53 7.38
CA ALA A 19 10.17 -49.80 7.95
C ALA A 19 11.24 -50.77 8.48
N TYR A 20 12.48 -50.60 8.02
CA TYR A 20 13.70 -51.11 8.67
C TYR A 20 14.48 -49.90 9.17
N GLY A 21 14.71 -49.81 10.48
CA GLY A 21 15.65 -48.88 11.07
C GLY A 21 16.90 -49.62 11.54
N PRO A 22 18.09 -49.03 11.39
CA PRO A 22 19.20 -49.36 12.26
C PRO A 22 19.63 -48.14 13.09
N SER A 23 19.66 -48.39 14.40
CA SER A 23 20.28 -47.64 15.47
C SER A 23 21.79 -47.42 15.25
N LEU A 24 22.26 -46.19 15.49
CA LEU A 24 23.69 -45.84 15.58
C LEU A 24 24.07 -45.44 17.04
N PRO A 25 25.30 -45.77 17.50
CA PRO A 25 25.77 -45.55 18.87
C PRO A 25 26.43 -44.15 19.07
N PRO A 26 26.71 -43.72 20.32
CA PRO A 26 27.12 -42.36 20.62
C PRO A 26 28.61 -42.09 20.33
N LEU A 27 28.90 -40.92 19.76
CA LEU A 27 30.25 -40.42 19.51
C LEU A 27 30.78 -39.62 20.72
N ALA A 28 32.01 -39.96 21.11
CA ALA A 28 32.78 -39.35 22.17
C ALA A 28 33.26 -37.93 21.80
N LYS A 29 33.35 -37.08 22.82
CA LYS A 29 33.87 -35.70 22.75
C LYS A 29 35.38 -35.69 22.56
N SER A 30 35.85 -35.00 21.52
CA SER A 30 37.26 -34.57 21.38
C SER A 30 37.26 -33.10 20.96
N ALA A 31 37.76 -32.23 21.85
CA ALA A 31 37.94 -30.81 21.61
C ALA A 31 39.22 -30.55 20.78
N PRO A 32 39.20 -29.62 19.81
CA PRO A 32 40.43 -29.08 19.24
C PRO A 32 40.76 -27.69 19.81
N HIS A 33 42.06 -27.40 19.74
CA HIS A 33 42.78 -26.28 20.31
C HIS A 33 42.27 -24.89 19.93
N ALA A 34 42.17 -24.01 20.93
CA ALA A 34 41.97 -22.58 20.76
C ALA A 34 43.24 -21.90 20.22
N PHE A 35 43.08 -21.11 19.15
CA PHE A 35 44.08 -20.16 18.70
C PHE A 35 44.21 -19.01 19.71
N SER A 36 45.44 -18.74 20.15
CA SER A 36 45.77 -17.59 21.00
C SER A 36 45.86 -16.32 20.14
N VAL A 37 44.97 -15.38 20.42
CA VAL A 37 45.05 -13.99 19.93
C VAL A 37 46.10 -13.25 20.79
N PRO A 38 46.94 -12.36 20.22
CA PRO A 38 47.83 -11.54 21.03
C PRO A 38 47.01 -10.60 21.91
N SER A 39 47.23 -10.67 23.22
CA SER A 39 46.67 -9.78 24.21
C SER A 39 47.06 -8.33 23.93
N VAL A 40 46.08 -7.53 23.52
CA VAL A 40 46.15 -6.07 23.60
C VAL A 40 46.00 -5.72 25.09
N THR A 41 47.02 -5.06 25.62
CA THR A 41 47.10 -4.56 26.99
C THR A 41 45.85 -3.79 27.40
N GLU A 42 45.23 -4.24 28.49
CA GLU A 42 44.22 -3.53 29.26
C GLU A 42 44.71 -2.11 29.59
N HIS A 43 44.00 -1.09 29.10
CA HIS A 43 43.98 0.23 29.71
C HIS A 43 42.54 0.55 30.09
N GLY A 44 42.40 0.87 31.39
CA GLY A 44 41.14 0.88 32.11
C GLY A 44 40.13 1.88 31.58
N GLY A 45 38.87 1.49 31.73
CA GLY A 45 37.70 2.28 31.39
C GLY A 45 37.68 3.63 32.09
N ARG A 46 37.42 4.65 31.30
CA ARG A 46 36.84 5.91 31.75
C ARG A 46 35.73 6.23 30.74
N ALA A 47 34.48 6.10 31.18
CA ALA A 47 33.34 6.64 30.43
C ALA A 47 33.58 8.14 30.25
N MET A 48 33.96 8.52 29.04
CA MET A 48 34.11 9.92 28.62
C MET A 48 32.80 10.35 27.95
N PRO A 49 32.35 11.60 28.16
CA PRO A 49 31.13 12.11 27.55
C PRO A 49 31.27 12.22 26.03
N ASN A 50 30.17 11.98 25.32
CA ASN A 50 29.93 12.03 23.87
C ASN A 50 30.68 13.15 23.12
N GLY A 51 31.98 12.97 22.88
CA GLY A 51 32.68 13.60 21.77
C GLY A 51 32.60 12.67 20.56
N GLU A 52 32.46 13.23 19.36
CA GLU A 52 32.44 12.48 18.10
C GLU A 52 33.70 11.59 17.98
N GLN A 53 33.59 10.35 18.44
CA GLN A 53 34.69 9.39 18.38
C GLN A 53 34.84 8.94 16.93
N THR A 54 35.92 9.37 16.27
CA THR A 54 36.24 8.95 14.91
C THR A 54 37.27 7.82 14.95
N TRP A 55 36.99 6.74 14.23
CA TRP A 55 37.89 5.58 14.17
C TRP A 55 38.92 5.72 13.06
N GLY A 56 40.16 5.33 13.36
CA GLY A 56 41.25 5.24 12.38
C GLY A 56 41.20 3.97 11.54
N TRP A 57 42.12 3.85 10.58
CA TRP A 57 42.17 2.72 9.63
C TRP A 57 42.26 1.36 10.31
N ASP A 58 43.18 1.20 11.25
CA ASP A 58 43.43 -0.08 11.93
C ASP A 58 42.24 -0.52 12.80
N GLN A 59 41.53 0.45 13.38
CA GLN A 59 40.31 0.17 14.14
C GLN A 59 39.18 -0.29 13.22
N TRP A 60 38.93 0.42 12.11
CA TRP A 60 37.97 -0.05 11.10
C TRP A 60 38.32 -1.43 10.55
N GLN A 61 39.60 -1.71 10.30
CA GLN A 61 40.06 -3.02 9.87
C GLN A 61 39.77 -4.10 10.92
N ALA A 62 40.08 -3.86 12.19
CA ALA A 62 39.85 -4.81 13.28
C ALA A 62 38.35 -5.09 13.48
N GLU A 63 37.53 -4.05 13.44
CA GLU A 63 36.07 -4.15 13.60
C GLU A 63 35.40 -4.87 12.43
N LEU A 64 35.85 -4.64 11.20
CA LEU A 64 35.41 -5.41 10.02
C LEU A 64 35.84 -6.88 10.10
N ILE A 65 37.02 -7.17 10.65
CA ILE A 65 37.44 -8.55 10.92
C ILE A 65 36.49 -9.21 11.93
N ALA A 66 36.26 -8.55 13.07
CA ALA A 66 35.39 -9.04 14.12
C ALA A 66 33.95 -9.26 13.62
N ALA A 67 33.43 -8.39 12.76
CA ALA A 67 32.08 -8.48 12.23
C ALA A 67 31.88 -9.62 11.22
N TYR A 68 32.85 -9.86 10.32
CA TYR A 68 32.64 -10.71 9.14
C TYR A 68 33.43 -12.01 9.10
N PHE A 69 34.43 -12.19 9.96
CA PHE A 69 35.32 -13.36 9.94
C PHE A 69 35.17 -14.20 11.21
N GLN A 70 33.92 -14.45 11.60
CA GLN A 70 33.57 -15.41 12.66
C GLN A 70 33.44 -16.82 12.04
N PRO A 71 33.94 -17.89 12.70
CA PRO A 71 33.83 -19.25 12.20
C PRO A 71 32.36 -19.68 12.03
N SER A 72 31.97 -20.06 10.82
CA SER A 72 30.60 -20.45 10.49
C SER A 72 30.52 -21.32 9.22
N PRO A 73 31.09 -22.54 9.22
CA PRO A 73 31.22 -23.36 8.02
C PRO A 73 29.89 -23.79 7.38
N SER A 74 28.80 -23.79 8.16
CA SER A 74 27.47 -24.17 7.69
C SER A 74 26.71 -23.06 6.97
N THR A 75 27.28 -21.86 6.86
CA THR A 75 26.60 -20.69 6.28
C THR A 75 27.50 -20.05 5.23
N PRO A 76 26.97 -19.70 4.04
CA PRO A 76 27.78 -19.02 3.04
C PRO A 76 28.34 -17.71 3.58
N TRP A 77 29.63 -17.47 3.32
CA TRP A 77 30.30 -16.27 3.76
C TRP A 77 29.93 -15.08 2.87
N THR A 78 29.46 -13.98 3.46
CA THR A 78 29.09 -12.75 2.75
C THR A 78 29.67 -11.51 3.43
N PHE A 79 30.14 -10.57 2.63
CA PHE A 79 30.66 -9.28 3.08
C PHE A 79 29.66 -8.15 2.79
N PHE A 80 28.44 -8.30 3.31
CA PHE A 80 27.35 -7.35 3.08
C PHE A 80 27.39 -6.21 4.09
N LEU A 81 27.54 -4.97 3.61
CA LEU A 81 27.47 -3.76 4.42
C LEU A 81 26.61 -2.70 3.74
N ASP A 82 25.66 -2.16 4.49
CA ASP A 82 24.83 -1.03 4.13
C ASP A 82 24.71 -0.07 5.33
N GLU A 83 24.01 1.05 5.16
CA GLU A 83 23.78 2.01 6.24
C GLU A 83 23.12 1.40 7.49
N ALA A 84 22.08 0.58 7.33
CA ALA A 84 21.36 -0.04 8.44
C ALA A 84 22.20 -1.12 9.13
N GLU A 85 22.88 -1.98 8.36
CA GLU A 85 23.79 -2.98 8.92
C GLU A 85 25.00 -2.33 9.61
N ALA A 86 25.53 -1.22 9.09
CA ALA A 86 26.60 -0.46 9.75
C ALA A 86 26.17 0.07 11.12
N ARG A 87 24.97 0.68 11.23
CA ARG A 87 24.41 1.12 12.53
C ARG A 87 24.15 -0.04 13.48
N ARG A 88 23.80 -1.22 12.96
CA ARG A 88 23.60 -2.42 13.78
C ARG A 88 24.91 -2.95 14.34
N LEU A 89 25.95 -2.99 13.51
CA LEU A 89 27.28 -3.47 13.91
C LEU A 89 27.94 -2.50 14.89
N TRP A 90 27.74 -1.20 14.70
CA TRP A 90 28.38 -0.15 15.49
C TRP A 90 27.36 0.90 15.96
N PRO A 91 26.47 0.54 16.91
CA PRO A 91 25.38 1.40 17.38
C PRO A 91 25.85 2.62 18.16
N ASP A 92 27.06 2.58 18.72
CA ASP A 92 27.64 3.66 19.51
C ASP A 92 28.28 4.75 18.63
N LEU A 93 28.31 4.56 17.31
CA LEU A 93 28.82 5.55 16.36
C LEU A 93 27.68 6.29 15.68
N ASP A 94 27.78 7.62 15.63
CA ASP A 94 26.92 8.45 14.80
C ASP A 94 27.39 8.38 13.34
N GLY A 95 26.55 7.80 12.46
CA GLY A 95 26.82 7.68 11.03
C GLY A 95 28.04 6.81 10.67
N PRO A 96 28.11 5.53 11.12
CA PRO A 96 29.30 4.69 10.95
C PRO A 96 29.72 4.49 9.49
N ALA A 97 28.76 4.39 8.57
CA ALA A 97 29.06 4.27 7.14
C ALA A 97 29.73 5.53 6.57
N GLN A 98 29.30 6.71 7.01
CA GLN A 98 29.90 7.99 6.62
C GLN A 98 31.30 8.13 7.24
N GLN A 99 31.47 7.79 8.51
CA GLN A 99 32.78 7.82 9.16
C GLN A 99 33.78 6.85 8.50
N LEU A 100 33.34 5.63 8.15
CA LEU A 100 34.15 4.66 7.41
C LEU A 100 34.55 5.22 6.03
N ALA A 101 33.61 5.83 5.30
CA ALA A 101 33.90 6.46 4.01
C ALA A 101 34.89 7.63 4.13
N GLN A 102 34.76 8.46 5.15
CA GLN A 102 35.71 9.54 5.46
C GLN A 102 37.11 8.99 5.78
N CYS A 103 37.20 7.92 6.58
CA CYS A 103 38.47 7.25 6.88
C CYS A 103 39.13 6.73 5.60
N VAL A 104 38.38 6.06 4.71
CA VAL A 104 38.90 5.61 3.41
C VAL A 104 39.34 6.79 2.57
N ASN A 105 38.53 7.85 2.47
CA ASN A 105 38.82 9.04 1.70
C ASN A 105 40.14 9.71 2.12
N ALA A 106 40.42 9.77 3.42
CA ALA A 106 41.67 10.32 3.96
C ALA A 106 42.93 9.59 3.47
N HIS A 107 42.79 8.32 3.06
CA HIS A 107 43.88 7.49 2.53
C HIS A 107 43.96 7.50 0.98
N LEU A 108 43.02 8.15 0.30
CA LEU A 108 43.00 8.26 -1.16
C LEU A 108 43.82 9.46 -1.66
N ARG A 109 44.60 9.25 -2.72
CA ARG A 109 45.41 10.31 -3.32
C ARG A 109 44.73 10.89 -4.57
N TRP A 110 43.71 11.72 -4.34
CA TRP A 110 42.91 12.37 -5.39
C TRP A 110 43.69 13.25 -6.36
N GLN A 111 44.93 13.62 -6.07
CA GLN A 111 45.78 14.41 -6.96
C GLN A 111 46.96 13.60 -7.54
N SER A 112 47.18 12.37 -7.09
CA SER A 112 48.38 11.61 -7.46
C SER A 112 48.30 11.02 -8.87
N PRO A 113 49.33 11.23 -9.73
CA PRO A 113 49.38 10.66 -11.07
C PRO A 113 49.70 9.15 -11.06
N THR A 114 50.28 8.62 -9.98
CA THR A 114 50.67 7.21 -9.85
C THR A 114 49.49 6.28 -9.48
N GLY A 115 48.29 6.83 -9.38
CA GLY A 115 47.05 6.08 -9.11
C GLY A 115 46.37 6.48 -7.79
N LEU A 116 45.04 6.43 -7.79
CA LEU A 116 44.20 6.90 -6.68
C LEU A 116 44.47 6.13 -5.37
N PHE A 117 44.66 4.81 -5.48
CA PHE A 117 44.85 3.92 -4.34
C PHE A 117 46.32 3.72 -3.96
N GLY A 118 47.27 4.44 -4.55
CA GLY A 118 48.71 4.13 -4.49
C GLY A 118 49.39 4.11 -3.11
N ALA A 119 48.73 4.55 -2.03
CA ALA A 119 49.24 4.45 -0.67
C ALA A 119 48.97 3.08 0.00
N LEU A 120 47.95 2.36 -0.46
CA LEU A 120 47.45 1.10 0.10
C LEU A 120 48.12 -0.21 -0.42
N PRO A 121 48.84 -0.26 -1.57
CA PRO A 121 49.43 -1.49 -2.08
C PRO A 121 50.56 -2.08 -1.23
N THR A 122 51.25 -1.30 -0.39
CA THR A 122 52.41 -1.81 0.36
C THR A 122 52.00 -2.85 1.43
N PRO A 123 51.05 -2.57 2.35
CA PRO A 123 50.55 -3.60 3.28
C PRO A 123 49.92 -4.80 2.56
N TRP A 124 49.21 -4.53 1.45
CA TRP A 124 48.60 -5.58 0.63
C TRP A 124 49.63 -6.54 0.02
N SER A 125 50.72 -5.99 -0.53
CA SER A 125 51.76 -6.81 -1.18
C SER A 125 52.47 -7.72 -0.17
N GLN A 126 52.69 -7.22 1.06
CA GLN A 126 53.20 -8.02 2.17
C GLN A 126 52.19 -9.09 2.59
N TRP A 127 50.91 -8.74 2.71
CA TRP A 127 49.86 -9.70 3.04
C TRP A 127 49.79 -10.86 2.04
N ARG A 128 49.92 -10.61 0.74
CA ARG A 128 49.87 -11.66 -0.30
C ARG A 128 50.92 -12.76 -0.13
N LEU A 129 52.03 -12.48 0.55
CA LEU A 129 53.11 -13.43 0.82
C LEU A 129 52.79 -14.38 1.97
N HIS A 130 52.03 -13.93 2.98
CA HIS A 130 51.78 -14.69 4.21
C HIS A 130 50.33 -15.18 4.34
N ARG A 131 49.34 -14.39 3.90
CA ARG A 131 47.90 -14.72 3.86
C ARG A 131 47.33 -15.37 5.13
N SER A 132 47.92 -15.14 6.31
CA SER A 132 47.53 -15.78 7.57
C SER A 132 46.34 -15.11 8.25
N VAL A 133 46.13 -13.82 7.97
CA VAL A 133 45.04 -12.99 8.50
C VAL A 133 44.16 -12.49 7.36
N PRO A 134 42.96 -11.96 7.62
CA PRO A 134 42.18 -11.26 6.60
C PRO A 134 42.96 -10.12 5.96
N PRO A 135 42.70 -9.78 4.69
CA PRO A 135 43.47 -8.77 3.97
C PRO A 135 43.34 -7.35 4.55
N PRO A 136 44.39 -6.51 4.49
CA PRO A 136 44.45 -5.21 5.19
C PRO A 136 43.68 -4.05 4.50
N ASN A 137 42.78 -4.37 3.56
CA ASN A 137 42.05 -3.41 2.73
C ASN A 137 40.53 -3.56 2.87
N LEU A 138 40.05 -4.22 3.93
CA LEU A 138 38.62 -4.38 4.20
C LEU A 138 37.88 -3.03 4.24
N PRO A 139 38.42 -1.92 4.78
CA PRO A 139 37.75 -0.63 4.72
C PRO A 139 37.36 -0.19 3.31
N VAL A 140 38.26 -0.34 2.31
CA VAL A 140 37.93 0.02 0.92
C VAL A 140 36.88 -0.92 0.34
N LEU A 141 37.00 -2.22 0.62
CA LEU A 141 36.04 -3.21 0.14
C LEU A 141 34.66 -2.92 0.73
N ALA A 142 34.58 -2.59 2.02
CA ALA A 142 33.35 -2.25 2.73
C ALA A 142 32.69 -0.99 2.14
N VAL A 143 33.45 0.08 1.91
CA VAL A 143 32.94 1.29 1.22
C VAL A 143 32.48 0.99 -0.21
N SER A 144 33.12 0.05 -0.90
CA SER A 144 32.67 -0.40 -2.22
C SER A 144 31.32 -1.14 -2.17
N VAL A 145 31.05 -1.90 -1.10
CA VAL A 145 29.73 -2.51 -0.87
C VAL A 145 28.70 -1.46 -0.47
N LEU A 146 29.03 -0.51 0.40
CA LEU A 146 28.15 0.62 0.74
C LEU A 146 27.69 1.37 -0.52
N ALA A 147 28.61 1.65 -1.43
CA ALA A 147 28.28 2.29 -2.71
C ALA A 147 27.37 1.43 -3.60
N ALA A 148 27.57 0.10 -3.62
CA ALA A 148 26.71 -0.83 -4.35
C ALA A 148 25.32 -0.94 -3.72
N ALA A 149 25.21 -1.00 -2.38
CA ALA A 149 23.96 -1.02 -1.65
C ALA A 149 23.16 0.28 -1.83
N ALA A 150 23.85 1.42 -1.94
CA ALA A 150 23.27 2.74 -2.19
C ALA A 150 22.81 2.97 -3.65
N MET A 151 23.04 2.01 -4.57
CA MET A 151 22.61 2.16 -5.95
C MET A 151 21.08 2.21 -6.08
N HIS A 152 20.58 3.39 -6.43
CA HIS A 152 19.19 3.65 -6.74
C HIS A 152 19.09 4.72 -7.83
N ARG A 153 17.93 4.77 -8.50
CA ARG A 153 17.63 5.83 -9.48
C ARG A 153 17.06 7.04 -8.75
N ASP A 154 17.66 8.21 -8.94
CA ASP A 154 17.13 9.49 -8.46
C ASP A 154 17.09 10.54 -9.59
N ALA A 155 16.96 11.82 -9.25
CA ALA A 155 16.94 12.91 -10.23
C ALA A 155 18.30 13.13 -10.92
N VAL A 156 19.40 12.69 -10.30
CA VAL A 156 20.79 12.98 -10.70
C VAL A 156 21.46 11.76 -11.32
N ALA A 157 21.02 10.55 -10.96
CA ALA A 157 21.72 9.31 -11.23
C ALA A 157 20.78 8.21 -11.77
N SER A 158 21.25 7.49 -12.79
CA SER A 158 20.62 6.25 -13.23
C SER A 158 20.84 5.14 -12.20
N SER A 159 20.02 4.09 -12.25
CA SER A 159 20.14 2.91 -11.37
C SER A 159 21.48 2.17 -11.48
N ASN A 160 22.29 2.48 -12.50
CA ASN A 160 23.59 1.86 -12.77
C ASN A 160 24.79 2.75 -12.40
N ALA A 161 24.55 3.89 -11.74
CA ALA A 161 25.56 4.90 -11.46
C ALA A 161 26.47 4.55 -10.26
N TYR A 162 27.06 3.35 -10.24
CA TYR A 162 27.90 2.86 -9.13
C TYR A 162 29.02 3.83 -8.75
N PHE A 163 29.85 4.25 -9.71
CA PHE A 163 30.99 5.14 -9.42
C PHE A 163 30.55 6.53 -8.97
N LEU A 164 29.36 6.97 -9.35
CA LEU A 164 28.81 8.24 -8.89
C LEU A 164 28.44 8.13 -7.41
N ARG A 165 27.79 7.02 -6.99
CA ARG A 165 27.50 6.75 -5.58
C ARG A 165 28.76 6.61 -4.74
N LEU A 166 29.78 5.93 -5.27
CA LEU A 166 31.07 5.83 -4.61
C LEU A 166 31.74 7.20 -4.45
N ALA A 167 31.67 8.06 -5.46
CA ALA A 167 32.18 9.43 -5.38
C ALA A 167 31.42 10.26 -4.33
N GLN A 168 30.07 10.21 -4.34
CA GLN A 168 29.22 10.89 -3.35
C GLN A 168 29.50 10.43 -1.93
N LEU A 169 29.74 9.13 -1.73
CA LEU A 169 30.03 8.56 -0.41
C LEU A 169 31.39 9.00 0.12
N LEU A 170 32.42 9.00 -0.74
CA LEU A 170 33.79 9.39 -0.36
C LEU A 170 33.97 10.91 -0.25
N ARG A 171 33.23 11.68 -1.05
CA ARG A 171 33.35 13.14 -1.22
C ARG A 171 31.96 13.80 -1.27
N PRO A 172 31.17 13.77 -0.17
CA PRO A 172 29.79 14.25 -0.15
C PRO A 172 29.65 15.75 -0.42
N GLU A 173 30.74 16.52 -0.27
CA GLU A 173 30.78 17.95 -0.52
C GLU A 173 30.85 18.33 -2.01
N LEU A 174 31.21 17.38 -2.90
CA LEU A 174 31.36 17.65 -4.33
C LEU A 174 30.01 17.63 -5.05
N THR A 175 29.82 18.60 -5.95
CA THR A 175 28.64 18.72 -6.82
C THR A 175 29.06 19.01 -8.26
N GLY A 176 28.10 18.92 -9.20
CA GLY A 176 28.34 19.29 -10.61
C GLY A 176 29.54 18.58 -11.26
N ASP A 177 30.39 19.36 -11.94
CA ASP A 177 31.52 18.86 -12.71
C ASP A 177 32.64 18.22 -11.86
N GLU A 178 32.81 18.67 -10.62
CA GLU A 178 33.80 18.11 -9.70
C GLU A 178 33.43 16.68 -9.30
N LEU A 179 32.14 16.44 -9.05
CA LEU A 179 31.63 15.11 -8.74
C LEU A 179 31.76 14.16 -9.94
N VAL A 180 31.51 14.64 -11.16
CA VAL A 180 31.71 13.87 -12.40
C VAL A 180 33.19 13.51 -12.57
N SER A 181 34.09 14.45 -12.30
CA SER A 181 35.54 14.23 -12.37
C SER A 181 36.02 13.20 -11.34
N ALA A 182 35.50 13.27 -10.11
CA ALA A 182 35.78 12.28 -9.07
C ALA A 182 35.28 10.88 -9.45
N LYS A 183 34.06 10.79 -10.00
CA LYS A 183 33.48 9.55 -10.55
C LYS A 183 34.39 8.93 -11.62
N ASP A 184 34.83 9.72 -12.60
CA ASP A 184 35.65 9.21 -13.71
C ASP A 184 37.01 8.73 -13.23
N ARG A 185 37.63 9.46 -12.28
CA ARG A 185 38.89 9.05 -11.67
C ARG A 185 38.76 7.74 -10.91
N LEU A 186 37.69 7.56 -10.13
CA LEU A 186 37.40 6.29 -9.47
C LEU A 186 37.25 5.16 -10.49
N ALA A 187 36.48 5.39 -11.55
CA ALA A 187 36.24 4.39 -12.60
C ALA A 187 37.51 3.93 -13.32
N GLN A 188 38.46 4.84 -13.54
CA GLN A 188 39.76 4.56 -14.17
C GLN A 188 40.71 3.75 -13.26
N ASN A 189 40.60 3.91 -11.94
CA ASN A 189 41.53 3.31 -10.97
C ASN A 189 40.96 2.06 -10.26
N PHE A 190 39.72 1.67 -10.55
CA PHE A 190 39.04 0.63 -9.78
C PHE A 190 39.54 -0.80 -10.04
N ASP A 191 40.38 -1.03 -11.05
CA ASP A 191 40.97 -2.35 -11.31
C ASP A 191 41.78 -2.88 -10.11
N THR A 192 42.42 -1.98 -9.35
CA THR A 192 43.12 -2.34 -8.10
C THR A 192 42.15 -2.93 -7.07
N VAL A 193 41.00 -2.29 -6.86
CA VAL A 193 39.98 -2.74 -5.92
C VAL A 193 39.32 -4.05 -6.39
N ALA A 194 39.13 -4.21 -7.70
CA ALA A 194 38.66 -5.47 -8.27
C ALA A 194 39.66 -6.61 -8.06
N GLY A 195 40.97 -6.34 -8.13
CA GLY A 195 42.03 -7.29 -7.78
C GLY A 195 41.97 -7.69 -6.30
N TRP A 196 41.72 -6.73 -5.41
CA TRP A 196 41.55 -6.98 -3.99
C TRP A 196 40.35 -7.88 -3.67
N TRP A 197 39.22 -7.66 -4.33
CA TRP A 197 38.05 -8.53 -4.22
C TRP A 197 38.32 -9.97 -4.64
N LYS A 198 39.06 -10.18 -5.74
CA LYS A 198 39.45 -11.53 -6.20
C LYS A 198 40.30 -12.24 -5.16
N ASP A 199 41.30 -11.56 -4.64
CA ASP A 199 42.22 -12.13 -3.65
C ASP A 199 41.51 -12.40 -2.31
N LEU A 200 40.56 -11.56 -1.88
CA LEU A 200 39.71 -11.85 -0.73
C LEU A 200 38.82 -13.07 -0.98
N GLY A 201 38.16 -13.15 -2.14
CA GLY A 201 37.33 -14.29 -2.51
C GLY A 201 38.11 -15.61 -2.52
N ALA A 202 39.33 -15.61 -3.08
CA ALA A 202 40.22 -16.75 -3.04
C ALA A 202 40.63 -17.10 -1.60
N TRP A 203 41.01 -16.10 -0.79
CA TRP A 203 41.44 -16.31 0.59
C TRP A 203 40.35 -16.94 1.49
N VAL A 204 39.09 -16.51 1.31
CA VAL A 204 37.93 -17.11 2.01
C VAL A 204 37.64 -18.50 1.44
N GLY A 205 37.71 -18.68 0.12
CA GLY A 205 37.50 -19.98 -0.53
C GLY A 205 38.50 -21.05 -0.08
N ASP A 206 39.76 -20.67 0.12
CA ASP A 206 40.82 -21.53 0.68
C ASP A 206 40.54 -21.95 2.13
N ARG A 207 39.55 -21.33 2.79
CA ARG A 207 39.13 -21.53 4.19
C ARG A 207 37.61 -21.72 4.32
N ALA A 208 36.98 -22.32 3.31
CA ALA A 208 35.54 -22.57 3.33
C ALA A 208 35.11 -23.50 4.49
N ASP A 209 36.02 -24.33 5.00
CA ASP A 209 35.86 -25.17 6.19
C ASP A 209 35.86 -24.37 7.51
N GLU A 210 36.36 -23.14 7.50
CA GLU A 210 36.35 -22.24 8.65
C GLU A 210 35.19 -21.24 8.56
N PHE A 211 35.05 -20.56 7.41
CA PHE A 211 34.13 -19.42 7.25
C PHE A 211 32.87 -19.74 6.44
N GLY A 212 32.83 -20.88 5.75
CA GLY A 212 31.80 -21.23 4.79
C GLY A 212 32.13 -20.80 3.35
N GLU A 213 31.32 -21.28 2.41
CA GLU A 213 31.50 -21.02 0.98
C GLU A 213 31.41 -19.52 0.65
N SER A 214 32.43 -18.97 0.00
CA SER A 214 32.45 -17.56 -0.38
C SER A 214 31.31 -17.24 -1.36
N THR A 215 30.56 -16.18 -1.10
CA THR A 215 29.52 -15.66 -2.01
C THR A 215 30.04 -14.65 -3.02
N ILE A 216 31.35 -14.34 -3.01
CA ILE A 216 31.94 -13.40 -3.98
C ILE A 216 31.85 -14.01 -5.39
N ARG A 217 31.26 -13.25 -6.33
CA ARG A 217 31.08 -13.70 -7.72
C ARG A 217 31.55 -12.63 -8.70
N THR A 218 32.20 -13.08 -9.77
CA THR A 218 32.53 -12.23 -10.92
C THR A 218 31.28 -12.02 -11.77
N HIS A 219 31.05 -10.79 -12.23
CA HIS A 219 29.98 -10.50 -13.19
C HIS A 219 30.49 -10.68 -14.63
N PRO A 220 29.71 -11.28 -15.56
CA PRO A 220 30.16 -11.50 -16.94
C PRO A 220 30.62 -10.24 -17.68
N THR A 221 29.91 -9.12 -17.45
CA THR A 221 30.16 -7.85 -18.13
C THR A 221 30.66 -6.73 -17.22
N LEU A 222 30.46 -6.84 -15.91
CA LEU A 222 30.77 -5.77 -14.93
C LEU A 222 31.99 -6.19 -14.13
N THR A 223 33.10 -6.44 -14.80
CA THR A 223 34.29 -7.06 -14.19
C THR A 223 34.89 -6.25 -13.04
N ARG A 224 34.73 -4.91 -13.04
CA ARG A 224 35.21 -4.02 -11.98
C ARG A 224 34.28 -3.95 -10.77
N ILE A 225 32.98 -3.83 -11.01
CA ILE A 225 31.98 -3.52 -9.97
C ILE A 225 31.11 -4.73 -9.61
N GLY A 226 31.27 -5.85 -10.32
CA GLY A 226 30.51 -7.08 -10.12
C GLY A 226 30.71 -7.69 -8.74
N TYR A 227 31.92 -7.57 -8.18
CA TYR A 227 32.23 -8.07 -6.83
C TYR A 227 31.42 -7.35 -5.74
N PRO A 228 31.50 -6.01 -5.56
CA PRO A 228 30.69 -5.34 -4.54
C PRO A 228 29.19 -5.49 -4.79
N LEU A 229 28.75 -5.55 -6.06
CA LEU A 229 27.36 -5.86 -6.41
C LEU A 229 26.92 -7.27 -5.94
N SER A 230 27.80 -8.27 -6.04
CA SER A 230 27.52 -9.63 -5.56
C SER A 230 27.38 -9.69 -4.04
N GLN A 231 28.01 -8.75 -3.33
CA GLN A 231 27.97 -8.64 -1.87
C GLN A 231 26.88 -7.68 -1.37
N SER A 232 26.08 -7.08 -2.26
CA SER A 232 24.94 -6.21 -1.93
C SER A 232 23.63 -6.96 -2.11
N LEU A 233 23.38 -7.97 -1.27
CA LEU A 233 22.23 -8.89 -1.39
C LEU A 233 20.89 -8.15 -1.42
N VAL A 234 20.74 -7.12 -0.58
CA VAL A 234 19.55 -6.25 -0.53
C VAL A 234 19.95 -4.81 -0.84
N ARG A 235 19.52 -4.29 -1.99
CA ARG A 235 19.81 -2.91 -2.38
C ARG A 235 18.85 -1.93 -1.74
N PHE A 236 19.19 -0.65 -1.76
CA PHE A 236 18.31 0.43 -1.33
C PHE A 236 16.92 0.33 -1.98
N SER A 237 16.85 0.16 -3.31
CA SER A 237 15.57 0.01 -4.02
C SER A 237 14.79 -1.21 -3.55
N ASP A 238 15.46 -2.31 -3.22
CA ASP A 238 14.82 -3.53 -2.70
C ASP A 238 14.22 -3.26 -1.33
N ARG A 239 14.92 -2.55 -0.44
CA ARG A 239 14.38 -2.17 0.87
C ARG A 239 13.17 -1.28 0.77
N MET A 240 13.20 -0.30 -0.13
CA MET A 240 12.03 0.54 -0.35
C MET A 240 10.85 -0.31 -0.84
N ARG A 241 11.09 -1.25 -1.75
CA ARG A 241 10.06 -2.20 -2.19
C ARG A 241 9.58 -3.15 -1.10
N LEU A 242 10.43 -3.54 -0.15
CA LEU A 242 10.04 -4.36 0.98
C LEU A 242 9.03 -3.65 1.88
N THR A 243 9.01 -2.31 1.95
CA THR A 243 7.96 -1.58 2.71
C THR A 243 6.55 -1.87 2.16
N HIS A 244 6.39 -2.04 0.85
CA HIS A 244 5.12 -2.47 0.26
C HIS A 244 4.74 -3.90 0.65
N PHE A 245 5.75 -4.78 0.71
CA PHE A 245 5.54 -6.15 1.15
C PHE A 245 5.10 -6.21 2.62
N PHE A 246 5.73 -5.40 3.48
CA PHE A 246 5.37 -5.27 4.88
C PHE A 246 3.95 -4.71 5.07
N ALA A 247 3.57 -3.70 4.28
CA ALA A 247 2.19 -3.20 4.25
C ALA A 247 1.20 -4.27 3.76
N ALA A 248 1.54 -5.02 2.71
CA ALA A 248 0.69 -6.10 2.19
C ALA A 248 0.53 -7.26 3.19
N LEU A 249 1.51 -7.48 4.07
CA LEU A 249 1.45 -8.43 5.18
C LEU A 249 0.67 -7.91 6.40
N ASP A 250 0.37 -6.61 6.44
CA ASP A 250 -0.23 -5.92 7.56
C ASP A 250 0.55 -6.13 8.88
N ILE A 251 1.88 -5.97 8.84
CA ILE A 251 2.72 -6.27 10.01
C ILE A 251 2.50 -5.30 11.18
N GLN A 252 1.98 -4.09 10.92
CA GLN A 252 1.64 -3.14 11.99
C GLN A 252 0.50 -3.66 12.87
N HIS A 253 -0.49 -4.33 12.28
CA HIS A 253 -1.65 -4.81 13.02
C HIS A 253 -1.55 -6.29 13.39
N LEU A 254 -0.88 -7.11 12.57
CA LEU A 254 -0.78 -8.56 12.77
C LEU A 254 0.57 -9.04 13.31
N GLY A 255 1.52 -8.11 13.52
CA GLY A 255 2.88 -8.41 13.95
C GLY A 255 3.77 -9.00 12.85
N VAL A 256 5.08 -9.05 13.12
CA VAL A 256 6.08 -9.64 12.22
C VAL A 256 6.05 -11.17 12.35
N PRO A 257 5.81 -11.93 11.26
CA PRO A 257 5.92 -13.39 11.26
C PRO A 257 7.35 -13.86 11.54
N PRO A 258 7.54 -15.09 12.07
CA PRO A 258 8.86 -15.71 12.18
C PRO A 258 9.64 -15.67 10.86
N ALA A 259 10.96 -15.51 10.93
CA ALA A 259 11.81 -15.29 9.75
C ALA A 259 11.58 -16.30 8.59
N PRO A 260 11.51 -17.64 8.85
CA PRO A 260 11.27 -18.61 7.77
C PRO A 260 9.92 -18.43 7.07
N GLU A 261 8.88 -18.05 7.82
CA GLU A 261 7.54 -17.78 7.30
C GLU A 261 7.52 -16.47 6.51
N LEU A 262 8.18 -15.42 7.02
CA LEU A 262 8.30 -14.14 6.34
C LEU A 262 8.92 -14.29 4.96
N VAL A 263 9.99 -15.08 4.83
CA VAL A 263 10.62 -15.34 3.53
C VAL A 263 9.71 -16.16 2.62
N ARG A 264 8.98 -17.14 3.15
CA ARG A 264 7.99 -17.88 2.36
C ARG A 264 6.93 -16.93 1.79
N HIS A 265 6.42 -16.01 2.61
CA HIS A 265 5.49 -14.97 2.17
C HIS A 265 6.12 -14.02 1.14
N LEU A 266 7.39 -13.65 1.32
CA LEU A 266 8.11 -12.81 0.37
C LEU A 266 8.32 -13.52 -0.97
N SER A 267 8.66 -14.81 -0.97
CA SER A 267 8.77 -15.60 -2.20
C SER A 267 7.46 -15.68 -2.96
N LEU A 268 6.32 -15.81 -2.26
CA LEU A 268 4.99 -15.76 -2.86
C LEU A 268 4.70 -14.38 -3.46
N TRP A 269 4.96 -13.32 -2.69
CA TRP A 269 4.72 -11.94 -3.12
C TRP A 269 5.59 -11.55 -4.32
N ALA A 270 6.84 -12.02 -4.35
CA ALA A 270 7.82 -11.80 -5.40
C ALA A 270 7.65 -12.74 -6.62
N SER A 271 6.63 -13.62 -6.66
CA SER A 271 6.32 -14.40 -7.86
C SER A 271 5.84 -13.51 -9.01
N ARG A 272 5.28 -12.33 -8.68
CA ARG A 272 4.90 -11.28 -9.63
C ARG A 272 6.00 -10.22 -9.74
N PRO A 273 6.09 -9.48 -10.86
CA PRO A 273 7.00 -8.34 -10.96
C PRO A 273 6.66 -7.25 -9.92
N ARG A 274 7.49 -7.12 -8.88
CA ARG A 274 7.35 -6.11 -7.81
C ARG A 274 8.37 -4.97 -7.89
N GLY A 275 9.21 -4.96 -8.93
CA GLY A 275 10.32 -4.03 -9.05
C GLY A 275 11.47 -4.30 -8.08
N LEU A 276 11.54 -5.51 -7.53
CA LEU A 276 12.73 -6.04 -6.84
C LEU A 276 13.86 -6.26 -7.85
N SER A 277 15.11 -6.15 -7.40
CA SER A 277 16.28 -6.38 -8.22
C SER A 277 16.43 -7.85 -8.61
N ASP A 278 17.02 -8.10 -9.78
CA ASP A 278 17.30 -9.48 -10.24
C ASP A 278 18.28 -10.21 -9.31
N ALA A 279 19.16 -9.47 -8.62
CA ALA A 279 20.05 -10.04 -7.63
C ALA A 279 19.27 -10.57 -6.42
N PHE A 280 18.39 -9.73 -5.84
CA PHE A 280 17.55 -10.12 -4.71
C PHE A 280 16.60 -11.25 -5.07
N THR A 281 15.96 -11.17 -6.24
CA THR A 281 15.04 -12.22 -6.72
C THR A 281 15.74 -13.56 -6.94
N ARG A 282 16.98 -13.56 -7.46
CA ARG A 282 17.79 -14.78 -7.58
C ARG A 282 18.19 -15.34 -6.22
N ALA A 283 18.58 -14.46 -5.30
CA ALA A 283 18.98 -14.87 -3.96
C ALA A 283 17.79 -15.45 -3.15
N LEU A 284 16.56 -14.95 -3.36
CA LEU A 284 15.34 -15.57 -2.81
C LEU A 284 15.07 -17.00 -3.32
N ARG A 285 15.56 -17.34 -4.52
CA ARG A 285 15.38 -18.67 -5.15
C ARG A 285 16.50 -19.65 -4.83
N ASN A 286 17.62 -19.18 -4.29
CA ASN A 286 18.77 -20.01 -3.92
C ASN A 286 18.68 -20.33 -2.41
N GLU A 287 18.66 -21.62 -2.04
CA GLU A 287 18.43 -22.03 -0.65
C GLU A 287 19.49 -21.49 0.32
N ASP A 288 20.76 -21.49 -0.07
CA ASP A 288 21.86 -21.03 0.78
C ASP A 288 21.81 -19.52 1.03
N LEU A 289 21.59 -18.72 -0.03
CA LEU A 289 21.47 -17.27 0.07
C LEU A 289 20.15 -16.84 0.72
N ARG A 290 19.13 -17.67 0.62
CA ARG A 290 17.82 -17.42 1.22
C ARG A 290 17.92 -17.37 2.74
N LEU A 291 18.79 -18.16 3.37
CA LEU A 291 19.05 -18.09 4.82
C LEU A 291 19.63 -16.73 5.22
N LEU A 292 20.57 -16.19 4.45
CA LEU A 292 21.15 -14.86 4.70
C LEU A 292 20.11 -13.74 4.55
N ILE A 293 19.26 -13.83 3.52
CA ILE A 293 18.18 -12.88 3.30
C ILE A 293 17.12 -12.96 4.40
N CYS A 294 16.87 -14.16 4.92
CA CYS A 294 15.84 -14.43 5.92
C CYS A 294 16.00 -13.55 7.15
N GLU A 295 17.17 -13.59 7.77
CA GLU A 295 17.48 -12.80 8.95
C GLU A 295 17.47 -11.30 8.65
N HIS A 296 18.01 -10.89 7.50
CA HIS A 296 18.05 -9.47 7.13
C HIS A 296 16.65 -8.89 6.89
N VAL A 297 15.80 -9.57 6.12
CA VAL A 297 14.42 -9.13 5.84
C VAL A 297 13.58 -9.13 7.12
N HIS A 298 13.77 -10.11 8.00
CA HIS A 298 13.09 -10.15 9.29
C HIS A 298 13.45 -8.95 10.17
N ARG A 299 14.74 -8.60 10.26
CA ARG A 299 15.16 -7.38 10.97
C ARG A 299 14.56 -6.11 10.37
N LEU A 300 14.55 -6.00 9.03
CA LEU A 300 13.92 -4.86 8.36
C LEU A 300 12.42 -4.76 8.66
N ALA A 301 11.71 -5.89 8.73
CA ALA A 301 10.30 -5.92 9.10
C ALA A 301 10.08 -5.50 10.57
N GLN A 302 10.95 -5.93 11.49
CA GLN A 302 10.87 -5.54 12.90
C GLN A 302 11.12 -4.05 13.13
N SER A 303 11.97 -3.43 12.32
CA SER A 303 12.27 -2.00 12.40
C SER A 303 11.38 -1.11 11.52
N TRP A 304 10.40 -1.69 10.82
CA TRP A 304 9.56 -0.91 9.90
C TRP A 304 8.56 -0.05 10.67
N ASP A 305 8.51 1.22 10.31
CA ASP A 305 7.70 2.25 10.96
C ASP A 305 6.25 2.31 10.44
N GLY A 306 5.90 1.48 9.45
CA GLY A 306 4.59 1.49 8.79
C GLY A 306 4.51 2.36 7.55
N VAL A 307 5.58 3.07 7.20
CA VAL A 307 5.56 3.98 6.06
C VAL A 307 5.95 3.23 4.79
N VAL A 308 5.07 3.28 3.78
CA VAL A 308 5.38 2.77 2.44
C VAL A 308 6.22 3.78 1.68
N LEU A 309 7.37 3.35 1.18
CA LEU A 309 8.34 4.20 0.51
C LEU A 309 8.43 3.88 -0.98
N THR A 310 8.58 4.92 -1.80
CA THR A 310 8.90 4.78 -3.23
C THR A 310 10.34 4.31 -3.42
N ALA A 311 10.69 3.91 -4.64
CA ALA A 311 12.06 3.50 -4.97
C ALA A 311 13.13 4.60 -4.74
N ARG A 312 12.71 5.86 -4.52
CA ARG A 312 13.57 7.01 -4.18
C ARG A 312 13.66 7.28 -2.67
N GLY A 313 12.98 6.48 -1.85
CA GLY A 313 12.94 6.66 -0.40
C GLY A 313 12.00 7.77 0.08
N ARG A 314 11.08 8.24 -0.77
CA ARG A 314 10.02 9.17 -0.39
C ARG A 314 8.80 8.40 0.07
N GLN A 315 8.02 8.95 0.97
CA GLN A 315 6.74 8.37 1.36
C GLN A 315 5.80 8.32 0.16
N GLN A 316 5.23 7.15 -0.10
CA GLN A 316 4.34 6.96 -1.22
C GLN A 316 2.97 7.58 -0.96
N LEU A 317 2.51 8.39 -1.90
CA LEU A 317 1.13 8.84 -1.99
C LEU A 317 0.34 7.92 -2.93
N GLU A 318 -0.82 7.48 -2.48
CA GLU A 318 -1.76 6.74 -3.31
C GLU A 318 -2.60 7.71 -4.16
N LEU A 319 -2.06 8.12 -5.30
CA LEU A 319 -2.84 8.86 -6.29
C LEU A 319 -3.85 7.90 -6.94
N ARG A 320 -5.15 8.15 -6.75
CA ARG A 320 -6.26 7.32 -7.24
C ARG A 320 -7.20 8.14 -8.14
N VAL A 321 -7.92 7.45 -9.02
CA VAL A 321 -9.01 8.04 -9.81
C VAL A 321 -10.34 7.68 -9.18
N THR A 322 -11.26 8.64 -9.14
CA THR A 322 -12.64 8.43 -8.69
C THR A 322 -13.62 8.49 -9.85
N LEU A 323 -14.73 7.76 -9.76
CA LEU A 323 -15.85 7.86 -10.70
C LEU A 323 -17.14 8.16 -9.94
N ASP A 324 -17.88 9.14 -10.42
CA ASP A 324 -19.27 9.35 -10.06
C ASP A 324 -20.15 8.92 -11.24
N LEU A 325 -20.82 7.77 -11.09
CA LEU A 325 -21.66 7.19 -12.14
C LEU A 325 -22.97 7.96 -12.31
N ASP A 326 -23.44 8.64 -11.28
CA ASP A 326 -24.69 9.40 -11.32
C ASP A 326 -24.47 10.70 -12.12
N GLU A 327 -23.30 11.31 -11.96
CA GLU A 327 -22.92 12.56 -12.64
C GLU A 327 -22.19 12.36 -13.96
N MET A 328 -21.74 11.13 -14.21
CA MET A 328 -20.87 10.78 -15.33
C MET A 328 -19.57 11.59 -15.31
N THR A 329 -18.92 11.71 -14.15
CA THR A 329 -17.67 12.46 -13.95
C THR A 329 -16.56 11.58 -13.37
N ALA A 330 -15.32 11.94 -13.69
CA ALA A 330 -14.12 11.31 -13.13
C ALA A 330 -13.24 12.36 -12.45
N GLY A 331 -12.67 12.03 -11.30
CA GLY A 331 -11.85 12.93 -10.50
C GLY A 331 -10.60 12.27 -9.95
N TRP A 332 -9.82 13.03 -9.19
CA TRP A 332 -8.68 12.52 -8.44
C TRP A 332 -9.02 12.38 -6.96
N ALA A 333 -8.42 11.40 -6.33
CA ALA A 333 -8.44 11.23 -4.89
C ALA A 333 -7.04 10.83 -4.41
N ILE A 334 -6.68 11.35 -3.23
CA ILE A 334 -5.47 10.98 -2.51
C ILE A 334 -5.92 10.70 -1.08
N PRO A 335 -5.77 9.45 -0.56
CA PRO A 335 -6.10 9.14 0.82
C PRO A 335 -5.31 9.98 1.82
N VAL A 336 -5.95 10.36 2.92
CA VAL A 336 -5.33 11.11 4.02
C VAL A 336 -4.24 10.26 4.67
N ILE A 337 -3.09 10.89 4.96
CA ILE A 337 -2.02 10.28 5.74
C ILE A 337 -2.17 10.77 7.17
N GLU A 338 -2.27 9.84 8.11
CA GLU A 338 -2.36 10.16 9.54
C GLU A 338 -1.20 11.07 9.98
N GLY A 339 -1.52 12.11 10.77
CA GLY A 339 -0.54 13.09 11.24
C GLY A 339 -0.06 14.11 10.19
N THR A 340 -0.61 14.09 8.97
CA THR A 340 -0.27 15.06 7.90
C THR A 340 -1.51 15.87 7.50
N PRO A 341 -1.85 16.97 8.21
CA PRO A 341 -3.06 17.73 7.94
C PRO A 341 -3.00 18.56 6.65
N GLU A 342 -1.81 18.98 6.24
CA GLU A 342 -1.61 19.78 5.03
C GLU A 342 -0.30 19.38 4.34
N LEU A 343 -0.27 19.39 3.01
CA LEU A 343 0.94 19.14 2.25
C LEU A 343 0.93 19.82 0.87
N THR A 344 2.11 20.23 0.41
CA THR A 344 2.30 20.86 -0.90
C THR A 344 3.07 19.94 -1.84
N LEU A 345 2.58 19.74 -3.06
CA LEU A 345 3.17 18.86 -4.08
C LEU A 345 3.39 19.60 -5.39
N ALA A 346 4.50 19.32 -6.05
CA ALA A 346 4.70 19.67 -7.45
C ALA A 346 4.00 18.64 -8.36
N CYS A 347 3.28 19.12 -9.37
CA CYS A 347 2.66 18.33 -10.42
C CYS A 347 2.93 18.99 -11.79
N GLY A 348 3.95 18.52 -12.51
CA GLY A 348 4.42 19.19 -13.72
C GLY A 348 4.91 20.61 -13.40
N SER A 349 4.33 21.62 -14.05
CA SER A 349 4.59 23.04 -13.77
C SER A 349 3.66 23.65 -12.72
N SER A 350 2.70 22.87 -12.20
CA SER A 350 1.71 23.33 -11.22
C SER A 350 2.08 22.89 -9.81
N THR A 351 1.57 23.63 -8.82
CA THR A 351 1.65 23.24 -7.41
C THR A 351 0.25 22.85 -6.94
N LEU A 352 0.19 21.81 -6.11
CA LEU A 352 -1.02 21.32 -5.48
C LEU A 352 -0.90 21.49 -3.97
N THR A 353 -1.95 21.95 -3.32
CA THR A 353 -2.09 21.95 -1.86
C THR A 353 -3.13 20.91 -1.50
N LEU A 354 -2.78 19.97 -0.62
CA LEU A 354 -3.72 19.00 -0.09
C LEU A 354 -4.02 19.32 1.37
N SER A 355 -5.29 19.36 1.71
CA SER A 355 -5.77 19.66 3.07
C SER A 355 -6.63 18.51 3.56
N ALA A 356 -6.31 17.96 4.73
CA ALA A 356 -7.09 16.91 5.35
C ALA A 356 -8.44 17.51 5.76
N PRO A 357 -9.57 16.94 5.31
CA PRO A 357 -10.87 17.46 5.70
C PRO A 357 -11.11 17.17 7.19
N ASP A 358 -12.02 17.92 7.80
CA ASP A 358 -12.54 17.61 9.14
C ASP A 358 -13.13 16.19 9.20
N TRP A 359 -13.62 15.68 8.06
CA TRP A 359 -14.29 14.39 7.93
C TRP A 359 -13.96 13.72 6.59
N GLY A 360 -13.75 12.40 6.61
CA GLY A 360 -13.49 11.58 5.43
C GLY A 360 -12.04 11.10 5.33
N GLY A 361 -11.81 10.12 4.47
CA GLY A 361 -10.49 9.49 4.30
C GLY A 361 -9.68 10.03 3.12
N LEU A 362 -10.12 11.11 2.45
CA LEU A 362 -9.50 11.64 1.24
C LEU A 362 -9.18 13.13 1.40
N TYR A 363 -7.98 13.54 1.00
CA TYR A 363 -7.60 14.95 0.99
C TYR A 363 -8.51 15.79 0.08
N GLU A 364 -8.73 17.03 0.47
CA GLU A 364 -9.19 18.10 -0.42
C GLU A 364 -8.00 18.57 -1.26
N ILE A 365 -8.19 18.71 -2.57
CA ILE A 365 -7.11 19.01 -3.52
C ILE A 365 -7.36 20.40 -4.08
N GLU A 366 -6.46 21.33 -3.77
CA GLU A 366 -6.40 22.65 -4.39
C GLU A 366 -5.28 22.70 -5.44
N GLY A 367 -5.56 23.35 -6.57
CA GLY A 367 -4.65 23.43 -7.71
C GLY A 367 -5.08 22.55 -8.89
N GLN A 368 -4.27 22.55 -9.95
CA GLN A 368 -4.65 21.94 -11.22
C GLN A 368 -3.99 20.58 -11.43
N LEU A 369 -4.78 19.52 -11.33
CA LEU A 369 -4.43 18.20 -11.86
C LEU A 369 -4.94 18.05 -13.31
N PRO A 370 -4.27 17.24 -14.15
CA PRO A 370 -4.82 16.88 -15.47
C PRO A 370 -6.22 16.29 -15.33
N ASN A 371 -7.14 16.60 -16.24
CA ASN A 371 -8.51 16.08 -16.15
C ASN A 371 -8.51 14.53 -16.25
N ALA A 372 -8.97 13.87 -15.19
CA ALA A 372 -8.97 12.42 -15.06
C ALA A 372 -9.77 11.72 -16.18
N SER A 373 -10.84 12.34 -16.69
CA SER A 373 -11.63 11.77 -17.79
C SER A 373 -10.92 11.80 -19.14
N SER A 374 -9.85 12.61 -19.28
CA SER A 374 -9.13 12.83 -20.53
C SER A 374 -7.80 12.08 -20.64
N LEU A 375 -7.39 11.35 -19.60
CA LEU A 375 -6.11 10.67 -19.57
C LEU A 375 -6.08 9.46 -20.51
N MET A 376 -5.44 9.66 -21.66
CA MET A 376 -5.02 8.59 -22.56
C MET A 376 -3.51 8.39 -22.40
N ASP A 377 -3.11 7.25 -21.85
CA ASP A 377 -1.73 6.74 -21.72
C ASP A 377 -0.69 7.60 -20.98
N THR A 378 -1.12 8.70 -20.37
CA THR A 378 -0.25 9.60 -19.60
C THR A 378 -0.10 9.12 -18.16
N THR A 379 1.13 9.19 -17.64
CA THR A 379 1.41 8.98 -16.22
C THR A 379 1.34 10.33 -15.53
N VAL A 380 0.46 10.46 -14.53
CA VAL A 380 0.42 11.64 -13.67
C VAL A 380 1.30 11.35 -12.47
N SER A 381 2.18 12.29 -12.13
CA SER A 381 3.08 12.17 -10.99
C SER A 381 3.04 13.45 -10.18
N VAL A 382 2.97 13.28 -8.86
CA VAL A 382 3.00 14.35 -7.87
C VAL A 382 4.18 14.08 -6.94
N SER A 383 4.92 15.12 -6.53
CA SER A 383 6.05 14.91 -5.63
C SER A 383 6.42 16.15 -4.83
N SER A 384 7.01 15.93 -3.66
CA SER A 384 7.72 16.91 -2.86
C SER A 384 9.05 16.32 -2.38
N GLU A 385 9.74 16.97 -1.45
CA GLU A 385 10.96 16.42 -0.84
C GLU A 385 10.69 15.11 -0.09
N ARG A 386 9.53 15.02 0.57
CA ARG A 386 9.17 13.88 1.44
C ARG A 386 8.20 12.90 0.80
N TYR A 387 7.33 13.37 -0.11
CA TYR A 387 6.23 12.57 -0.65
C TYR A 387 6.36 12.38 -2.16
N GLU A 388 5.87 11.25 -2.68
CA GLU A 388 5.81 10.97 -4.11
C GLU A 388 4.64 10.04 -4.43
N GLY A 389 3.82 10.42 -5.40
CA GLY A 389 2.70 9.63 -5.89
C GLY A 389 2.72 9.58 -7.41
N SER A 390 2.30 8.45 -7.98
CA SER A 390 2.11 8.36 -9.42
C SER A 390 0.92 7.47 -9.75
N PHE A 391 0.20 7.85 -10.80
CA PHE A 391 -0.90 7.07 -11.34
C PHE A 391 -0.72 6.93 -12.85
N ARG A 392 -0.88 5.71 -13.33
CA ARG A 392 -0.90 5.40 -14.76
C ARG A 392 -2.16 4.58 -15.05
N PHE A 393 -2.98 5.08 -15.97
CA PHE A 393 -4.10 4.31 -16.50
C PHE A 393 -3.58 3.08 -17.24
N ARG A 394 -3.82 1.90 -16.66
CA ARG A 394 -3.49 0.61 -17.28
C ARG A 394 -4.53 0.23 -18.34
N PRO A 395 -4.29 -0.76 -19.21
CA PRO A 395 -5.26 -1.18 -20.23
C PRO A 395 -6.64 -1.57 -19.66
N LEU A 396 -6.66 -2.02 -18.40
CA LEU A 396 -7.84 -2.23 -17.58
C LEU A 396 -7.64 -1.54 -16.23
N ALA A 397 -8.64 -0.78 -15.78
CA ALA A 397 -8.68 -0.21 -14.43
C ALA A 397 -9.94 -0.69 -13.72
N ALA A 398 -9.78 -1.21 -12.51
CA ALA A 398 -10.89 -1.63 -11.65
C ALA A 398 -11.18 -0.54 -10.62
N PHE A 399 -12.45 -0.37 -10.27
CA PHE A 399 -12.91 0.56 -9.26
C PHE A 399 -13.84 -0.17 -8.30
N ARG A 400 -13.71 0.13 -7.01
CA ARG A 400 -14.60 -0.38 -5.96
C ARG A 400 -15.42 0.75 -5.35
N GLY A 401 -16.53 0.40 -4.71
CA GLY A 401 -17.32 1.36 -3.93
C GLY A 401 -16.45 1.98 -2.82
N HIS A 402 -16.48 3.30 -2.71
CA HIS A 402 -15.75 4.06 -1.68
C HIS A 402 -16.67 5.08 -1.03
N PRO A 403 -16.65 5.21 0.30
CA PRO A 403 -17.59 6.07 1.00
C PRO A 403 -17.53 7.54 0.56
N ASP A 404 -16.33 8.09 0.44
CA ASP A 404 -16.17 9.53 0.17
C ASP A 404 -16.12 9.88 -1.33
N ALA A 405 -16.09 8.88 -2.22
CA ALA A 405 -15.77 9.08 -3.63
C ALA A 405 -16.74 8.41 -4.60
N GLY A 406 -17.74 7.68 -4.11
CA GLY A 406 -18.60 6.83 -4.94
C GLY A 406 -17.83 5.58 -5.39
N TRP A 407 -17.00 5.71 -6.42
CA TRP A 407 -16.12 4.65 -6.90
C TRP A 407 -14.67 5.12 -6.91
N ILE A 408 -13.75 4.32 -6.37
CA ILE A 408 -12.30 4.64 -6.36
C ILE A 408 -11.51 3.54 -7.06
N SER A 409 -10.50 3.93 -7.83
CA SER A 409 -9.62 2.99 -8.54
C SER A 409 -8.84 2.12 -7.56
N VAL A 410 -8.69 0.84 -7.89
CA VAL A 410 -7.93 -0.15 -7.13
C VAL A 410 -6.93 -0.88 -8.02
N ASP A 411 -5.88 -1.43 -7.41
CA ASP A 411 -4.80 -2.10 -8.15
C ASP A 411 -5.21 -3.47 -8.72
N SER A 412 -6.25 -4.07 -8.14
CA SER A 412 -6.80 -5.36 -8.53
C SER A 412 -8.27 -5.48 -8.14
N MET A 413 -9.02 -6.29 -8.89
CA MET A 413 -10.38 -6.66 -8.49
C MET A 413 -10.39 -7.54 -7.23
N LEU A 414 -11.38 -7.33 -6.38
CA LEU A 414 -11.68 -8.23 -5.25
C LEU A 414 -12.86 -9.15 -5.61
N PRO A 415 -12.77 -10.48 -5.40
CA PRO A 415 -13.86 -11.36 -5.74
C PRO A 415 -15.03 -11.22 -4.76
N TYR A 416 -16.24 -11.51 -5.24
CA TYR A 416 -17.50 -11.30 -4.50
C TYR A 416 -17.81 -9.84 -4.13
N GLU A 417 -16.95 -8.90 -4.52
CA GLU A 417 -17.21 -7.47 -4.40
C GLU A 417 -17.65 -6.89 -5.74
N LYS A 418 -18.55 -5.91 -5.67
CA LYS A 418 -19.03 -5.18 -6.86
C LYS A 418 -17.99 -4.17 -7.32
N HIS A 419 -17.67 -4.23 -8.61
CA HIS A 419 -16.71 -3.36 -9.25
C HIS A 419 -17.30 -2.63 -10.46
N VAL A 420 -16.65 -1.52 -10.81
CA VAL A 420 -16.74 -0.88 -12.13
C VAL A 420 -15.42 -1.11 -12.84
N LEU A 421 -15.45 -1.47 -14.12
CA LEU A 421 -14.25 -1.67 -14.93
C LEU A 421 -14.19 -0.64 -16.05
N ALA A 422 -13.02 -0.02 -16.25
CA ALA A 422 -12.72 0.84 -17.38
C ALA A 422 -11.66 0.19 -18.29
N VAL A 423 -12.08 -0.22 -19.48
CA VAL A 423 -11.32 -1.10 -20.38
C VAL A 423 -11.00 -0.39 -21.69
N LEU A 424 -9.78 -0.53 -22.20
CA LEU A 424 -9.45 -0.07 -23.55
C LEU A 424 -10.22 -0.87 -24.61
N PRO A 425 -10.76 -0.24 -25.67
CA PRO A 425 -11.56 -0.92 -26.70
C PRO A 425 -10.90 -2.15 -27.32
N GLN A 426 -9.58 -2.13 -27.49
CA GLN A 426 -8.79 -3.26 -28.03
C GLN A 426 -8.82 -4.54 -27.17
N HIS A 427 -9.21 -4.43 -25.90
CA HIS A 427 -9.32 -5.57 -24.97
C HIS A 427 -10.77 -5.99 -24.69
N ARG A 428 -11.74 -5.39 -25.41
CA ARG A 428 -13.17 -5.63 -25.20
C ARG A 428 -13.53 -7.11 -25.22
N GLU A 429 -13.26 -7.78 -26.34
CA GLU A 429 -13.68 -9.18 -26.56
C GLU A 429 -13.06 -10.11 -25.51
N THR A 430 -11.79 -9.89 -25.19
CA THR A 430 -11.07 -10.65 -24.17
C THR A 430 -11.71 -10.47 -22.79
N VAL A 431 -12.03 -9.24 -22.39
CA VAL A 431 -12.65 -8.97 -21.08
C VAL A 431 -14.09 -9.49 -21.04
N GLU A 432 -14.90 -9.23 -22.07
CA GLU A 432 -16.29 -9.74 -22.14
C GLU A 432 -16.34 -11.27 -22.08
N SER A 433 -15.39 -11.98 -22.72
CA SER A 433 -15.28 -13.43 -22.62
C SER A 433 -14.99 -13.91 -21.19
N VAL A 434 -14.05 -13.26 -20.49
CA VAL A 434 -13.76 -13.60 -19.08
C VAL A 434 -14.96 -13.29 -18.17
N LEU A 435 -15.60 -12.13 -18.34
CA LEU A 435 -16.76 -11.75 -17.54
C LEU A 435 -17.94 -12.68 -17.80
N ALA A 436 -18.22 -13.05 -19.05
CA ALA A 436 -19.29 -13.98 -19.38
C ALA A 436 -19.06 -15.38 -18.79
N ALA A 437 -17.80 -15.80 -18.66
CA ALA A 437 -17.45 -17.10 -18.09
C ALA A 437 -17.49 -17.11 -16.55
N ALA A 438 -17.04 -16.04 -15.89
CA ALA A 438 -16.68 -16.07 -14.47
C ALA A 438 -17.33 -15.01 -13.58
N ALA A 439 -17.96 -13.98 -14.17
CA ALA A 439 -18.68 -12.96 -13.43
C ALA A 439 -20.15 -13.32 -13.26
N ASP A 440 -20.78 -12.72 -12.24
CA ASP A 440 -22.23 -12.72 -12.10
C ASP A 440 -22.92 -12.10 -13.33
N SER A 441 -24.05 -12.65 -13.76
CA SER A 441 -24.77 -12.21 -14.96
C SER A 441 -25.32 -10.78 -14.92
N SER A 442 -25.25 -10.09 -13.77
CA SER A 442 -25.70 -8.71 -13.60
C SER A 442 -24.81 -7.65 -14.26
N PHE A 443 -23.58 -8.00 -14.68
CA PHE A 443 -22.70 -7.04 -15.30
C PHE A 443 -23.28 -6.48 -16.60
N ARG A 444 -23.08 -5.19 -16.85
CA ARG A 444 -23.54 -4.54 -18.08
C ARG A 444 -22.60 -3.44 -18.53
N GLN A 445 -22.57 -3.20 -19.83
CA GLN A 445 -21.87 -2.04 -20.40
C GLN A 445 -22.67 -0.76 -20.13
N LEU A 446 -22.02 0.23 -19.52
CA LEU A 446 -22.57 1.57 -19.34
C LEU A 446 -22.56 2.31 -20.68
N ARG A 447 -23.72 2.83 -21.08
CA ARG A 447 -23.84 3.70 -22.26
C ARG A 447 -23.30 5.08 -21.92
N GLN A 448 -22.23 5.47 -22.59
CA GLN A 448 -21.61 6.78 -22.42
C GLN A 448 -22.05 7.73 -23.55
N HIS A 449 -22.26 9.00 -23.22
CA HIS A 449 -22.52 10.04 -24.22
C HIS A 449 -21.22 10.36 -24.97
N PRO A 450 -21.21 10.47 -26.32
CA PRO A 450 -20.00 10.76 -27.08
C PRO A 450 -19.29 12.05 -26.67
N ASP A 451 -20.05 13.09 -26.34
CA ASP A 451 -19.51 14.40 -25.99
C ASP A 451 -19.12 14.54 -24.51
N LYS A 452 -19.62 13.63 -23.66
CA LYS A 452 -19.34 13.63 -22.22
C LYS A 452 -19.12 12.19 -21.72
N PRO A 453 -18.06 11.52 -22.18
CA PRO A 453 -17.73 10.19 -21.69
C PRO A 453 -17.23 10.27 -20.25
N LEU A 454 -17.52 9.23 -19.46
CA LEU A 454 -17.02 9.12 -18.09
C LEU A 454 -15.50 9.05 -18.07
N ILE A 455 -14.93 8.18 -18.93
CA ILE A 455 -13.50 8.18 -19.25
C ILE A 455 -13.37 8.06 -20.76
N ARG A 456 -12.74 9.06 -21.38
CA ARG A 456 -12.59 9.14 -22.83
C ARG A 456 -11.82 7.94 -23.36
N GLY A 457 -12.31 7.36 -24.46
CA GLY A 457 -11.69 6.22 -25.14
C GLY A 457 -11.72 4.90 -24.37
N ARG A 458 -12.58 4.77 -23.36
CA ARG A 458 -12.75 3.52 -22.61
C ARG A 458 -14.18 3.01 -22.63
N ILE A 459 -14.31 1.69 -22.55
CA ILE A 459 -15.57 0.99 -22.33
C ILE A 459 -15.73 0.80 -20.82
N ILE A 460 -16.88 1.17 -20.29
CA ILE A 460 -17.19 1.05 -18.86
C ILE A 460 -18.15 -0.10 -18.65
N TYR A 461 -17.80 -1.05 -17.78
CA TYR A 461 -18.69 -2.10 -17.28
C TYR A 461 -19.04 -1.83 -15.83
N THR A 462 -20.33 -1.92 -15.49
CA THR A 462 -20.85 -1.78 -14.13
C THR A 462 -21.37 -3.10 -13.63
N ASP A 463 -21.56 -3.22 -12.31
CA ASP A 463 -22.08 -4.42 -11.64
C ASP A 463 -21.21 -5.66 -11.90
N VAL A 464 -19.88 -5.46 -12.01
CA VAL A 464 -18.96 -6.58 -12.22
C VAL A 464 -18.64 -7.24 -10.90
N ILE A 465 -19.06 -8.49 -10.72
CA ILE A 465 -18.76 -9.31 -9.53
C ILE A 465 -18.17 -10.64 -10.01
N LEU A 466 -16.91 -10.93 -9.68
CA LEU A 466 -16.32 -12.24 -9.98
C LEU A 466 -16.78 -13.25 -8.93
N THR A 467 -17.43 -14.33 -9.36
CA THR A 467 -18.06 -15.31 -8.47
C THR A 467 -17.51 -16.73 -8.63
N ASP A 468 -17.01 -17.10 -9.82
CA ASP A 468 -16.50 -18.44 -10.12
C ASP A 468 -14.98 -18.45 -10.39
N ALA A 469 -14.22 -18.95 -9.42
CA ALA A 469 -12.77 -19.05 -9.51
C ALA A 469 -12.29 -20.05 -10.58
N HIS A 470 -12.99 -21.18 -10.76
CA HIS A 470 -12.56 -22.22 -11.69
C HIS A 470 -12.83 -21.81 -13.14
N ALA A 471 -14.01 -21.22 -13.39
CA ALA A 471 -14.33 -20.64 -14.68
C ALA A 471 -13.38 -19.48 -15.01
N PHE A 472 -13.05 -18.64 -14.02
CA PHE A 472 -12.05 -17.58 -14.18
C PHE A 472 -10.68 -18.14 -14.59
N GLU A 473 -10.14 -19.10 -13.84
CA GLU A 473 -8.84 -19.72 -14.14
C GLU A 473 -8.81 -20.38 -15.52
N SER A 474 -9.94 -20.93 -15.97
CA SER A 474 -10.07 -21.50 -17.32
C SER A 474 -10.13 -20.42 -18.40
N ALA A 475 -10.90 -19.35 -18.17
CA ALA A 475 -11.09 -18.25 -19.12
C ALA A 475 -9.82 -17.41 -19.35
N VAL A 476 -8.94 -17.32 -18.34
CA VAL A 476 -7.69 -16.55 -18.47
C VAL A 476 -6.53 -17.31 -19.12
N LYS A 477 -6.70 -18.60 -19.43
CA LYS A 477 -5.69 -19.39 -20.15
C LYS A 477 -5.46 -18.81 -21.54
N GLY A 478 -4.22 -18.44 -21.84
CA GLY A 478 -3.83 -17.88 -23.14
C GLY A 478 -4.04 -16.36 -23.27
N ILE A 479 -4.57 -15.70 -22.25
CA ILE A 479 -4.63 -14.23 -22.20
C ILE A 479 -3.25 -13.68 -21.82
N GLN A 480 -2.92 -12.48 -22.31
CA GLN A 480 -1.69 -11.78 -21.96
C GLN A 480 -1.54 -11.63 -20.43
N PRO A 481 -0.40 -12.01 -19.83
CA PRO A 481 -0.21 -12.01 -18.37
C PRO A 481 -0.48 -10.66 -17.70
N GLU A 482 -0.16 -9.55 -18.37
CA GLU A 482 -0.42 -8.20 -17.86
C GLU A 482 -1.92 -7.98 -17.64
N LEU A 483 -2.77 -8.30 -18.62
CA LEU A 483 -4.23 -8.15 -18.50
C LEU A 483 -4.81 -9.07 -17.43
N VAL A 484 -4.33 -10.32 -17.37
CA VAL A 484 -4.75 -11.28 -16.34
C VAL A 484 -4.40 -10.77 -14.93
N SER A 485 -3.24 -10.13 -14.76
CA SER A 485 -2.83 -9.58 -13.47
C SER A 485 -3.74 -8.46 -12.96
N LEU A 486 -4.45 -7.75 -13.85
CA LEU A 486 -5.37 -6.66 -13.52
C LEU A 486 -6.76 -7.18 -13.12
N LEU A 487 -7.16 -8.30 -13.72
CA LEU A 487 -8.41 -9.00 -13.39
C LEU A 487 -8.27 -9.87 -12.14
N ARG A 488 -7.05 -10.39 -11.89
CA ARG A 488 -6.77 -11.19 -10.70
C ARG A 488 -6.63 -10.31 -9.46
N PRO A 489 -7.16 -10.74 -8.32
CA PRO A 489 -6.82 -10.16 -7.03
C PRO A 489 -5.30 -10.18 -6.83
N ASP A 490 -4.75 -9.13 -6.21
CA ASP A 490 -3.37 -9.19 -5.74
C ASP A 490 -3.28 -10.24 -4.63
N PRO A 491 -2.37 -11.23 -4.71
CA PRO A 491 -2.29 -12.29 -3.72
C PRO A 491 -1.97 -11.67 -2.38
N SER A 492 -2.86 -11.88 -1.42
CA SER A 492 -2.53 -11.61 -0.03
C SER A 492 -1.33 -12.50 0.34
N PRO A 493 -0.22 -11.94 0.84
CA PRO A 493 0.91 -12.76 1.25
C PRO A 493 0.55 -13.65 2.44
N ARG A 494 -0.43 -13.26 3.29
CA ARG A 494 -0.88 -13.98 4.49
C ARG A 494 -2.37 -14.38 4.42
N PRO A 495 -2.80 -15.48 5.06
CA PRO A 495 -4.22 -15.76 5.27
C PRO A 495 -4.93 -14.58 5.96
N GLN A 496 -6.09 -14.18 5.46
CA GLN A 496 -6.86 -13.03 5.96
C GLN A 496 -8.36 -13.32 5.97
N LEU A 497 -9.08 -12.70 6.90
CA LEU A 497 -10.55 -12.68 6.94
C LEU A 497 -11.06 -11.44 6.19
N LYS A 498 -11.90 -11.63 5.16
CA LYS A 498 -12.46 -10.56 4.31
C LYS A 498 -13.97 -10.72 4.13
N ASN A 499 -14.65 -9.75 3.53
CA ASN A 499 -16.07 -9.84 3.13
C ASN A 499 -17.08 -10.14 4.27
N GLY A 500 -16.68 -10.08 5.54
CA GLY A 500 -17.63 -10.15 6.65
C GLY A 500 -18.34 -8.82 6.86
N LEU A 501 -19.48 -8.84 7.56
CA LEU A 501 -20.21 -7.66 7.99
C LEU A 501 -19.75 -7.27 9.40
N PRO A 502 -18.78 -6.34 9.55
CA PRO A 502 -18.21 -6.06 10.85
C PRO A 502 -19.19 -5.35 11.78
N VAL A 503 -19.19 -5.74 13.05
CA VAL A 503 -19.84 -4.97 14.12
C VAL A 503 -18.92 -3.79 14.43
N ALA A 504 -19.27 -2.59 13.95
CA ALA A 504 -18.67 -1.30 14.29
C ALA A 504 -17.14 -1.33 14.54
N GLN A 505 -16.32 -0.87 13.58
CA GLN A 505 -14.85 -1.04 13.57
C GLN A 505 -14.11 -0.71 14.89
N ALA A 506 -14.66 0.18 15.72
CA ALA A 506 -14.12 0.53 17.04
C ALA A 506 -14.38 -0.47 18.17
N MET A 507 -15.28 -1.45 18.01
CA MET A 507 -15.46 -2.55 18.98
C MET A 507 -14.38 -3.63 18.85
N GLY A 508 -13.45 -3.47 17.90
CA GLY A 508 -12.34 -4.37 17.64
C GLY A 508 -12.48 -5.07 16.29
N ARG A 509 -11.36 -5.16 15.57
CA ARG A 509 -11.28 -5.95 14.33
C ARG A 509 -11.63 -7.41 14.63
N GLY A 510 -12.42 -8.04 13.78
CA GLY A 510 -12.78 -9.45 13.91
C GLY A 510 -14.15 -9.74 14.54
N HIS A 511 -14.97 -8.73 14.83
CA HIS A 511 -16.37 -8.92 15.24
C HIS A 511 -17.28 -8.80 14.04
N TYR A 512 -18.14 -9.78 13.81
CA TYR A 512 -19.03 -9.86 12.66
C TYR A 512 -20.45 -10.16 13.10
N LEU A 513 -21.44 -9.65 12.38
CA LEU A 513 -22.84 -9.98 12.63
C LEU A 513 -23.14 -11.41 12.20
N GLU A 514 -24.07 -12.07 12.91
CA GLU A 514 -24.67 -13.34 12.50
C GLU A 514 -25.22 -13.26 11.06
N GLY A 515 -24.93 -14.29 10.25
CA GLY A 515 -25.19 -14.29 8.80
C GLY A 515 -24.21 -13.47 7.95
N GLY A 516 -23.37 -12.65 8.60
CA GLY A 516 -22.32 -11.83 7.99
C GLY A 516 -20.91 -12.31 8.34
N ALA A 517 -20.71 -13.60 8.60
CA ALA A 517 -19.40 -14.16 8.89
C ALA A 517 -18.38 -13.87 7.76
N PRO A 518 -17.09 -13.71 8.09
CA PRO A 518 -16.07 -13.39 7.10
C PRO A 518 -15.74 -14.59 6.20
N ASP A 519 -15.18 -14.32 5.03
CA ASP A 519 -14.57 -15.28 4.14
C ASP A 519 -13.06 -15.38 4.40
N LEU A 520 -12.48 -16.56 4.18
CA LEU A 520 -11.04 -16.79 4.29
C LEU A 520 -10.35 -16.54 2.93
N LEU A 521 -9.51 -15.53 2.84
CA LEU A 521 -8.60 -15.33 1.70
C LEU A 521 -7.25 -16.01 1.97
N LEU A 522 -6.86 -16.95 1.11
CA LEU A 522 -5.58 -17.66 1.22
C LEU A 522 -4.49 -17.10 0.28
N PRO A 523 -3.20 -17.15 0.70
CA PRO A 523 -2.09 -16.81 -0.17
C PRO A 523 -1.99 -17.73 -1.37
N VAL A 524 -1.89 -17.12 -2.55
CA VAL A 524 -1.79 -17.82 -3.84
C VAL A 524 -0.44 -17.55 -4.50
N SER A 525 0.18 -18.60 -5.02
CA SER A 525 1.32 -18.50 -5.93
C SER A 525 0.81 -18.53 -7.38
N ASP A 526 1.70 -18.71 -8.35
CA ASP A 526 1.30 -18.82 -9.76
C ASP A 526 0.40 -20.04 -10.05
N LYS A 527 0.34 -21.01 -9.13
CA LYS A 527 -0.53 -22.19 -9.22
C LYS A 527 -1.41 -22.31 -7.98
N PRO A 528 -2.69 -22.72 -8.14
CA PRO A 528 -3.52 -23.07 -6.99
C PRO A 528 -2.87 -24.16 -6.15
N ARG A 529 -3.06 -24.09 -4.83
CA ARG A 529 -2.58 -25.11 -3.88
C ARG A 529 -3.68 -25.50 -2.91
N GLN A 530 -3.60 -26.73 -2.41
CA GLN A 530 -4.52 -27.24 -1.39
C GLN A 530 -3.93 -27.00 -0.01
N VAL A 531 -4.76 -26.54 0.91
CA VAL A 531 -4.36 -26.12 2.26
C VAL A 531 -5.27 -26.79 3.26
N ARG A 532 -4.69 -27.51 4.23
CA ARG A 532 -5.46 -28.03 5.36
C ARG A 532 -5.82 -26.89 6.30
N ALA A 533 -7.05 -26.92 6.79
CA ALA A 533 -7.54 -25.96 7.77
C ALA A 533 -8.27 -26.70 8.90
N ALA A 534 -8.24 -26.11 10.09
CA ALA A 534 -9.07 -26.52 11.20
C ALA A 534 -9.87 -25.32 11.70
N LEU A 535 -11.18 -25.51 11.89
CA LEU A 535 -12.07 -24.49 12.44
C LEU A 535 -12.54 -24.97 13.81
N ASP A 536 -12.29 -24.18 14.84
CA ASP A 536 -12.60 -24.49 16.24
C ASP A 536 -12.00 -25.84 16.69
N GLY A 537 -10.79 -26.13 16.20
CA GLY A 537 -10.07 -27.39 16.47
C GLY A 537 -10.54 -28.58 15.63
N VAL A 538 -11.56 -28.41 14.77
CA VAL A 538 -12.09 -29.46 13.89
C VAL A 538 -11.46 -29.33 12.51
N GLU A 539 -10.69 -30.35 12.11
CA GLU A 539 -10.14 -30.43 10.75
C GLU A 539 -11.25 -30.47 9.71
N GLN A 540 -11.08 -29.67 8.66
CA GLN A 540 -12.04 -29.64 7.55
C GLN A 540 -11.85 -30.87 6.67
N GLU A 541 -12.96 -31.56 6.33
CA GLU A 541 -12.96 -32.80 5.55
C GLU A 541 -12.28 -32.64 4.18
N HIS A 542 -12.44 -31.46 3.58
CA HIS A 542 -11.83 -31.13 2.30
C HIS A 542 -10.81 -30.01 2.47
N PRO A 543 -9.61 -30.13 1.87
CA PRO A 543 -8.64 -29.06 1.91
C PRO A 543 -9.18 -27.85 1.16
N PHE A 544 -8.80 -26.69 1.65
CA PHE A 544 -9.11 -25.40 1.08
C PHE A 544 -8.21 -25.13 -0.13
N ALA A 545 -8.82 -24.79 -1.26
CA ALA A 545 -8.09 -24.41 -2.44
C ALA A 545 -7.71 -22.92 -2.36
N ALA A 546 -6.42 -22.63 -2.21
CA ALA A 546 -5.91 -21.28 -2.40
C ALA A 546 -5.91 -20.99 -3.91
N THR A 547 -6.96 -20.29 -4.38
CA THR A 547 -7.15 -19.87 -5.78
C THR A 547 -7.06 -18.35 -5.97
N GLY A 548 -6.85 -17.60 -4.88
CA GLY A 548 -6.94 -16.14 -4.86
C GLY A 548 -8.37 -15.62 -4.70
N PHE A 549 -9.37 -16.51 -4.69
CA PHE A 549 -10.74 -16.21 -4.32
C PHE A 549 -10.96 -16.48 -2.82
N PRO A 550 -11.69 -15.60 -2.10
CA PRO A 550 -12.09 -15.86 -0.72
C PRO A 550 -12.94 -17.14 -0.61
N ILE A 551 -12.65 -17.95 0.39
CA ILE A 551 -13.38 -19.16 0.74
C ILE A 551 -14.52 -18.76 1.66
N PRO A 552 -15.78 -18.97 1.26
CA PRO A 552 -16.90 -18.38 1.98
C PRO A 552 -17.23 -19.13 3.27
N LEU A 553 -16.62 -18.73 4.40
CA LEU A 553 -16.91 -19.37 5.70
C LEU A 553 -18.35 -19.11 6.14
N ARG A 554 -18.99 -18.04 5.65
CA ARG A 554 -20.43 -17.78 5.86
C ARG A 554 -21.37 -18.86 5.31
N LYS A 555 -20.87 -19.77 4.47
CA LYS A 555 -21.64 -20.95 4.01
C LYS A 555 -21.54 -22.12 4.99
N LEU A 556 -20.66 -22.03 5.99
CA LEU A 556 -20.59 -22.96 7.11
C LEU A 556 -21.62 -22.51 8.16
N ASP A 557 -22.18 -23.48 8.87
CA ASP A 557 -23.17 -23.25 9.92
C ASP A 557 -22.45 -22.82 11.21
N LEU A 558 -22.04 -21.54 11.25
CA LEU A 558 -21.27 -20.97 12.37
C LEU A 558 -22.20 -20.37 13.41
N GLU A 559 -22.21 -20.98 14.59
CA GLU A 559 -22.95 -20.47 15.74
C GLU A 559 -22.35 -19.15 16.26
N PRO A 560 -23.15 -18.22 16.80
CA PRO A 560 -22.64 -17.03 17.46
C PRO A 560 -21.66 -17.36 18.60
N GLY A 561 -20.55 -16.62 18.66
CA GLY A 561 -19.46 -16.89 19.59
C GLY A 561 -18.08 -16.59 19.02
N ASP A 562 -17.05 -16.98 19.78
CA ASP A 562 -15.65 -16.86 19.34
C ASP A 562 -15.26 -18.07 18.51
N HIS A 563 -14.65 -17.81 17.35
CA HIS A 563 -14.13 -18.81 16.44
C HIS A 563 -12.63 -18.66 16.24
N THR A 564 -12.00 -19.81 16.00
CA THR A 564 -10.58 -19.96 15.71
C THR A 564 -10.41 -20.75 14.43
N LEU A 565 -9.77 -20.14 13.43
CA LEU A 565 -9.42 -20.79 12.18
C LEU A 565 -7.89 -20.95 12.09
N GLU A 566 -7.42 -22.19 12.08
CA GLU A 566 -6.02 -22.53 11.89
C GLU A 566 -5.78 -22.93 10.44
N VAL A 567 -4.92 -22.19 9.73
CA VAL A 567 -4.63 -22.42 8.32
C VAL A 567 -3.21 -21.97 7.98
N ASP A 568 -2.45 -22.80 7.25
CA ASP A 568 -1.02 -22.56 6.98
C ASP A 568 -0.16 -22.31 8.24
N GLY A 569 -0.51 -22.95 9.38
CA GLY A 569 0.16 -22.72 10.65
C GLY A 569 -0.17 -21.37 11.31
N ILE A 570 -1.08 -20.59 10.72
CA ILE A 570 -1.52 -19.29 11.25
C ILE A 570 -2.89 -19.47 11.89
N LYS A 571 -3.01 -18.97 13.12
CA LYS A 571 -4.27 -18.88 13.86
C LYS A 571 -4.94 -17.54 13.58
N LEU A 572 -6.12 -17.57 12.98
CA LEU A 572 -7.02 -16.43 12.80
C LEU A 572 -8.14 -16.55 13.82
N THR A 573 -8.54 -15.45 14.45
CA THR A 573 -9.66 -15.43 15.40
C THR A 573 -10.69 -14.41 14.94
N PHE A 574 -11.97 -14.75 15.12
CA PHE A 574 -13.08 -13.85 14.86
C PHE A 574 -14.26 -14.21 15.74
N ARG A 575 -15.15 -13.25 15.99
CA ARG A 575 -16.35 -13.43 16.78
C ARG A 575 -17.59 -13.17 15.94
N ILE A 576 -18.55 -14.08 15.95
CA ILE A 576 -19.88 -13.85 15.42
C ILE A 576 -20.77 -13.36 16.57
N CYS A 577 -21.38 -12.20 16.39
CA CYS A 577 -22.25 -11.56 17.37
C CYS A 577 -23.69 -11.65 16.88
N ARG A 578 -24.59 -12.05 17.78
CA ARG A 578 -26.01 -11.83 17.53
C ARG A 578 -26.35 -10.35 17.62
N ALA A 579 -27.39 -9.94 16.91
CA ALA A 579 -27.85 -8.56 16.94
C ALA A 579 -28.34 -8.11 18.33
N ASP A 580 -28.80 -9.04 19.17
CA ASP A 580 -29.28 -8.80 20.54
C ASP A 580 -28.17 -8.85 21.62
N GLU A 581 -27.07 -9.55 21.35
CA GLU A 581 -25.89 -9.62 22.24
C GLU A 581 -25.01 -8.37 22.19
N ILE A 582 -25.10 -7.58 21.11
CA ILE A 582 -24.52 -6.25 21.09
C ILE A 582 -25.29 -5.46 22.15
N PRO A 583 -24.67 -5.06 23.28
CA PRO A 583 -25.37 -4.29 24.28
C PRO A 583 -25.86 -3.05 23.56
N ALA A 584 -27.17 -2.98 23.32
CA ALA A 584 -27.80 -1.77 22.86
C ALA A 584 -27.64 -0.82 24.05
N ALA A 585 -26.48 -0.17 24.14
CA ALA A 585 -26.02 0.59 25.29
C ALA A 585 -27.18 1.45 25.75
N ARG A 586 -27.86 1.02 26.83
CA ARG A 586 -29.27 1.30 27.16
C ARG A 586 -29.71 2.60 26.48
N ARG A 587 -30.15 2.49 25.23
CA ARG A 587 -30.40 3.68 24.42
C ARG A 587 -31.76 4.12 24.90
N ASP A 588 -31.83 5.28 25.55
CA ASP A 588 -33.05 6.07 25.47
C ASP A 588 -33.36 6.13 23.97
N PRO A 589 -34.43 5.50 23.47
CA PRO A 589 -34.72 5.55 22.04
C PRO A 589 -34.77 7.03 21.64
N LEU A 590 -34.06 7.34 20.56
CA LEU A 590 -34.19 8.64 19.93
C LEU A 590 -35.62 8.65 19.36
N THR A 591 -36.48 9.41 19.99
CA THR A 591 -37.86 9.63 19.56
C THR A 591 -37.94 11.01 18.94
N TRP A 592 -38.83 11.18 17.97
CA TRP A 592 -39.12 12.52 17.46
C TRP A 592 -40.17 13.15 18.36
N ASP A 593 -39.77 14.17 19.12
CA ASP A 593 -40.71 15.05 19.79
C ASP A 593 -41.30 15.99 18.75
N VAL A 594 -42.62 16.00 18.66
CA VAL A 594 -43.38 16.89 17.79
C VAL A 594 -43.99 17.97 18.67
N THR A 595 -43.26 19.07 18.82
CA THR A 595 -43.79 20.26 19.46
C THR A 595 -44.67 21.01 18.47
N PHE A 596 -45.99 20.95 18.67
CA PHE A 596 -46.97 21.80 18.00
C PHE A 596 -47.01 23.18 18.66
N GLY A 597 -45.93 23.95 18.52
CA GLY A 597 -45.81 25.30 19.07
C GLY A 597 -46.32 26.40 18.12
N ASP A 598 -46.26 26.16 16.81
CA ASP A 598 -46.63 27.13 15.76
C ASP A 598 -47.59 26.46 14.77
N PRO A 599 -48.79 27.02 14.48
CA PRO A 599 -49.76 26.44 13.54
C PRO A 599 -49.25 26.31 12.09
N VAL A 600 -48.07 26.86 11.76
CA VAL A 600 -47.54 26.89 10.39
C VAL A 600 -46.49 25.80 10.13
N ALA A 601 -45.79 25.29 11.15
CA ALA A 601 -44.84 24.19 10.98
C ALA A 601 -44.56 23.45 12.31
N PRO A 602 -44.91 22.16 12.44
CA PRO A 602 -44.45 21.37 13.57
C PRO A 602 -42.93 21.31 13.60
N THR A 603 -42.33 21.57 14.76
CA THR A 603 -40.89 21.44 14.94
C THR A 603 -40.60 20.01 15.38
N TYR A 604 -39.94 19.25 14.52
CA TYR A 604 -39.50 17.89 14.80
C TYR A 604 -38.13 17.96 15.47
N ARG A 605 -38.04 17.54 16.74
CA ARG A 605 -36.76 17.46 17.44
C ARG A 605 -36.48 16.02 17.83
N LEU A 606 -35.28 15.55 17.49
CA LEU A 606 -34.79 14.28 17.98
C LEU A 606 -34.50 14.42 19.48
N VAL A 607 -35.32 13.78 20.32
CA VAL A 607 -35.17 13.77 21.78
C VAL A 607 -34.91 12.36 22.28
N ARG A 608 -34.38 12.26 23.51
CA ARG A 608 -34.31 10.98 24.23
C ARG A 608 -35.64 10.79 24.94
N GLY A 609 -36.40 9.73 24.61
CA GLY A 609 -37.74 9.50 25.17
C GLY A 609 -37.98 8.04 25.54
N GLU A 610 -38.97 7.76 26.39
CA GLU A 610 -39.46 6.40 26.64
C GLU A 610 -40.17 5.83 25.40
N ARG A 611 -40.25 4.50 25.31
CA ARG A 611 -40.70 3.67 24.17
C ARG A 611 -42.12 3.94 23.60
N SER A 612 -42.79 5.04 23.90
CA SER A 612 -44.23 5.22 23.65
C SER A 612 -44.63 5.89 22.33
N SER A 613 -43.73 6.11 21.37
CA SER A 613 -44.15 6.53 20.04
C SER A 613 -43.20 6.02 18.97
N ASP A 614 -43.78 5.27 18.03
CA ASP A 614 -43.13 4.63 16.88
C ASP A 614 -42.18 5.57 16.15
N GLY A 615 -40.90 5.20 16.08
CA GLY A 615 -39.93 5.99 15.31
C GLY A 615 -38.48 5.53 15.49
N LEU A 616 -38.08 4.51 14.74
CA LEU A 616 -36.70 4.23 14.35
C LEU A 616 -36.64 4.32 12.81
N ALA A 617 -35.45 4.57 12.24
CA ALA A 617 -35.27 4.64 10.79
C ALA A 617 -35.90 3.42 10.09
N GLY A 618 -36.89 3.65 9.22
CA GLY A 618 -37.74 2.62 8.61
C GLY A 618 -39.16 2.49 9.17
N ALA A 619 -39.55 3.28 10.18
CA ALA A 619 -40.92 3.25 10.72
C ALA A 619 -41.93 3.87 9.74
N LEU A 620 -43.03 3.13 9.52
CA LEU A 620 -44.22 3.56 8.80
C LEU A 620 -44.81 4.79 9.50
N VAL A 621 -44.67 5.97 8.89
CA VAL A 621 -45.35 7.17 9.39
C VAL A 621 -46.75 7.21 8.77
N PRO A 622 -47.84 7.16 9.56
CA PRO A 622 -49.18 7.32 9.01
C PRO A 622 -49.36 8.77 8.53
N GLY A 623 -49.52 8.95 7.21
CA GLY A 623 -49.85 10.25 6.59
C GLY A 623 -49.01 10.59 5.36
N ASN A 624 -49.38 11.68 4.67
CA ASN A 624 -48.59 12.26 3.57
C ASN A 624 -47.39 13.03 4.13
N VAL A 625 -46.38 12.33 4.64
CA VAL A 625 -45.12 12.94 5.06
C VAL A 625 -44.21 13.07 3.84
N ARG A 626 -43.63 14.25 3.60
CA ARG A 626 -42.63 14.43 2.53
C ARG A 626 -41.44 13.52 2.80
N GLU A 627 -41.00 12.80 1.78
CA GLU A 627 -39.80 11.97 1.86
C GLU A 627 -38.59 12.86 2.17
N PRO A 628 -37.77 12.51 3.18
CA PRO A 628 -36.53 13.23 3.44
C PRO A 628 -35.58 13.06 2.25
N LEU A 629 -34.84 14.13 1.95
CA LEU A 629 -33.79 14.11 0.95
C LEU A 629 -32.54 13.51 1.56
N LEU A 630 -31.96 12.53 0.87
CA LEU A 630 -30.71 11.94 1.27
C LEU A 630 -29.56 12.70 0.58
N LEU A 631 -28.93 13.62 1.29
CA LEU A 631 -27.86 14.48 0.76
C LEU A 631 -26.49 13.95 1.16
N ARG A 632 -25.48 14.05 0.29
CA ARG A 632 -24.11 13.65 0.63
C ARG A 632 -23.47 14.61 1.65
N ARG A 633 -22.54 14.12 2.46
CA ARG A 633 -21.65 14.91 3.32
C ARG A 633 -20.33 15.19 2.60
N GLY A 634 -19.60 16.21 3.05
CA GLY A 634 -18.22 16.46 2.62
C GLY A 634 -18.11 17.50 1.51
N SER A 635 -17.63 17.10 0.34
CA SER A 635 -17.18 17.99 -0.77
C SER A 635 -18.27 18.78 -1.49
N ARG A 636 -19.45 18.94 -0.88
CA ARG A 636 -20.65 19.52 -1.48
C ARG A 636 -21.28 20.48 -0.50
N ASP A 637 -21.55 21.69 -0.97
CA ASP A 637 -22.48 22.61 -0.33
C ASP A 637 -23.85 22.45 -0.97
N PHE A 638 -24.88 22.55 -0.15
CA PHE A 638 -26.26 22.41 -0.60
C PHE A 638 -27.00 23.71 -0.34
N TRP A 639 -27.82 24.11 -1.30
CA TRP A 639 -28.69 25.26 -1.19
C TRP A 639 -30.11 24.84 -1.49
N LEU A 640 -31.05 25.20 -0.65
CA LEU A 640 -32.46 25.05 -0.96
C LEU A 640 -32.97 26.37 -1.53
N ILE A 641 -33.84 26.30 -2.54
CA ILE A 641 -34.49 27.48 -3.11
C ILE A 641 -35.98 27.43 -2.87
N GLY A 642 -36.51 28.52 -2.33
CA GLY A 642 -37.92 28.70 -2.03
C GLY A 642 -38.76 29.11 -3.22
N ARG A 643 -40.07 29.05 -3.02
CA ARG A 643 -41.06 29.64 -3.92
C ARG A 643 -40.79 31.14 -4.17
N ASP A 644 -40.29 31.84 -3.15
CA ASP A 644 -39.98 33.27 -3.20
C ASP A 644 -38.64 33.59 -3.86
N GLY A 645 -37.93 32.58 -4.35
CA GLY A 645 -36.63 32.70 -4.99
C GLY A 645 -35.47 32.88 -4.01
N ARG A 646 -35.70 32.92 -2.70
CA ARG A 646 -34.58 32.99 -1.74
C ARG A 646 -33.85 31.66 -1.69
N ALA A 647 -32.53 31.72 -1.56
CA ALA A 647 -31.68 30.55 -1.40
C ALA A 647 -31.13 30.49 0.03
N TRP A 648 -31.20 29.32 0.65
CA TRP A 648 -30.60 29.10 1.98
C TRP A 648 -29.64 27.93 1.94
N GLY A 649 -28.41 28.21 2.37
CA GLY A 649 -27.39 27.18 2.55
C GLY A 649 -27.82 26.21 3.64
N VAL A 650 -27.67 24.92 3.38
CA VAL A 650 -27.93 23.88 4.37
C VAL A 650 -26.63 23.16 4.71
N THR A 651 -26.31 23.18 6.00
CA THR A 651 -25.11 22.53 6.52
C THR A 651 -25.45 21.13 7.03
N PRO A 652 -24.61 20.13 6.75
CA PRO A 652 -24.81 18.80 7.31
C PRO A 652 -24.79 18.88 8.85
N PRO A 653 -25.72 18.21 9.56
CA PRO A 653 -25.73 18.22 11.02
C PRO A 653 -24.45 17.57 11.55
N PRO A 654 -23.92 17.96 12.72
CA PRO A 654 -22.72 17.32 13.26
C PRO A 654 -22.90 15.81 13.39
N PRO A 655 -21.80 15.02 13.34
CA PRO A 655 -21.88 13.58 13.52
C PRO A 655 -22.67 13.23 14.78
N SER A 656 -23.39 12.11 14.75
CA SER A 656 -24.04 11.59 15.95
C SER A 656 -23.01 11.50 17.07
N ALA A 657 -23.33 12.06 18.24
CA ALA A 657 -22.47 11.96 19.42
C ALA A 657 -22.22 10.49 19.84
N VAL A 658 -23.03 9.55 19.35
CA VAL A 658 -22.78 8.11 19.49
C VAL A 658 -21.66 7.66 18.57
N TYR A 659 -21.65 8.12 17.31
CA TYR A 659 -20.60 7.77 16.35
C TYR A 659 -19.26 8.36 16.79
N ALA A 660 -19.24 9.63 17.19
CA ALA A 660 -18.04 10.28 17.71
C ALA A 660 -17.48 9.58 18.98
N ARG A 661 -18.34 9.11 19.89
CA ARG A 661 -17.92 8.36 21.09
C ARG A 661 -17.31 7.00 20.78
N HIS A 662 -17.59 6.46 19.61
CA HIS A 662 -17.12 5.15 19.17
C HIS A 662 -16.20 5.27 17.95
N ASP A 663 -15.63 6.45 17.67
CA ASP A 663 -14.73 6.66 16.54
C ASP A 663 -15.27 6.11 15.20
N LEU A 664 -16.60 6.12 15.05
CA LEU A 664 -17.27 5.64 13.85
C LEU A 664 -17.34 6.77 12.85
N PRO A 665 -16.99 6.52 11.57
CA PRO A 665 -17.14 7.53 10.53
C PRO A 665 -18.61 7.92 10.42
N ALA A 666 -18.86 9.21 10.20
CA ALA A 666 -20.20 9.71 9.94
C ALA A 666 -20.79 9.06 8.69
N SER A 667 -22.11 8.87 8.67
CA SER A 667 -22.80 8.41 7.45
C SER A 667 -22.49 9.36 6.29
N GLN A 668 -22.09 8.82 5.14
CA GLN A 668 -21.82 9.59 3.91
C GLN A 668 -23.00 10.45 3.49
N PHE A 669 -24.20 10.07 3.93
CA PHE A 669 -25.41 10.80 3.67
C PHE A 669 -26.03 11.31 4.96
N TRP A 670 -26.75 12.41 4.86
CA TRP A 670 -27.58 12.96 5.91
C TRP A 670 -28.96 13.25 5.36
N GLU A 671 -29.95 13.09 6.22
CA GLU A 671 -31.34 13.35 5.87
C GLU A 671 -31.62 14.84 6.06
N LEU A 672 -32.12 15.47 4.99
CA LEU A 672 -32.66 16.81 5.03
C LEU A 672 -34.17 16.70 4.79
N LEU A 673 -34.96 17.17 5.74
CA LEU A 673 -36.39 17.40 5.50
C LEU A 673 -36.54 18.83 4.95
N PRO A 674 -36.77 19.01 3.64
CA PRO A 674 -36.85 20.35 3.08
C PRO A 674 -38.12 21.06 3.58
N PRO A 675 -38.05 22.39 3.88
CA PRO A 675 -39.22 23.22 4.15
C PRO A 675 -40.32 23.06 3.08
N THR A 676 -41.58 23.28 3.45
CA THR A 676 -42.72 23.09 2.55
C THR A 676 -42.66 23.98 1.30
N ASP A 677 -42.07 25.15 1.45
CA ASP A 677 -41.86 26.16 0.41
C ASP A 677 -40.57 25.95 -0.41
N ALA A 678 -39.71 24.99 -0.04
CA ALA A 678 -38.52 24.62 -0.82
C ALA A 678 -38.93 23.88 -2.10
N MET A 679 -38.60 24.46 -3.26
CA MET A 679 -38.96 23.96 -4.58
C MET A 679 -37.80 23.28 -5.29
N TRP A 680 -36.57 23.70 -4.96
CA TRP A 680 -35.36 23.17 -5.54
C TRP A 680 -34.33 22.89 -4.45
N VAL A 681 -33.53 21.84 -4.64
CA VAL A 681 -32.24 21.71 -3.99
C VAL A 681 -31.16 21.83 -5.07
N LEU A 682 -30.20 22.68 -4.78
CA LEU A 682 -28.99 22.89 -5.56
C LEU A 682 -27.83 22.27 -4.81
N GLU A 683 -26.90 21.75 -5.58
CA GLU A 683 -25.66 21.26 -5.07
C GLU A 683 -24.52 22.04 -5.73
N VAL A 684 -23.58 22.48 -4.91
CA VAL A 684 -22.38 23.19 -5.32
C VAL A 684 -21.20 22.34 -4.91
N ASP A 685 -20.39 21.95 -5.89
CA ASP A 685 -19.18 21.19 -5.62
C ASP A 685 -18.13 22.10 -4.96
N ARG A 686 -17.73 21.82 -3.72
CA ARG A 686 -16.76 22.66 -2.98
C ARG A 686 -15.41 22.76 -3.69
N ARG A 687 -15.01 21.71 -4.42
CA ARG A 687 -13.69 21.63 -5.06
C ARG A 687 -13.62 22.48 -6.32
N THR A 688 -14.71 22.53 -7.08
CA THR A 688 -14.76 23.21 -8.38
C THR A 688 -15.56 24.51 -8.36
N ASN A 689 -16.29 24.76 -7.28
CA ASN A 689 -17.31 25.80 -7.15
C ASN A 689 -18.33 25.78 -8.30
N GLN A 690 -18.54 24.62 -8.93
CA GLN A 690 -19.49 24.48 -10.04
C GLN A 690 -20.86 24.08 -9.51
N LEU A 691 -21.88 24.79 -10.00
CA LEU A 691 -23.28 24.46 -9.78
C LEU A 691 -23.66 23.19 -10.52
N ARG A 692 -24.27 22.28 -9.79
CA ARG A 692 -24.79 21.02 -10.32
C ARG A 692 -26.25 21.17 -10.69
N LYS A 693 -26.79 20.12 -11.33
CA LYS A 693 -28.16 20.13 -11.84
C LYS A 693 -29.13 20.38 -10.68
N PRO A 694 -30.00 21.41 -10.77
CA PRO A 694 -31.03 21.63 -9.76
C PRO A 694 -31.98 20.43 -9.68
N HIS A 695 -32.20 19.91 -8.47
CA HIS A 695 -33.14 18.83 -8.21
C HIS A 695 -34.47 19.41 -7.75
N ARG A 696 -35.54 19.07 -8.48
CA ARG A 696 -36.88 19.55 -8.17
C ARG A 696 -37.46 18.80 -6.97
N LEU A 697 -37.87 19.55 -5.95
CA LEU A 697 -38.51 19.02 -4.74
C LEU A 697 -40.03 19.05 -4.83
N GLY A 698 -40.56 19.98 -5.61
CA GLY A 698 -42.00 20.16 -5.79
C GLY A 698 -42.31 21.15 -6.89
N TRP A 699 -43.59 21.50 -7.00
CA TRP A 699 -44.03 22.54 -7.92
C TRP A 699 -45.03 23.47 -7.25
N ILE A 700 -44.66 24.74 -7.19
CA ILE A 700 -45.52 25.87 -6.87
C ILE A 700 -45.12 27.02 -7.80
N GLU A 701 -46.07 27.86 -8.20
CA GLU A 701 -45.80 29.03 -9.03
C GLU A 701 -44.84 30.02 -8.32
N PRO A 702 -43.77 30.48 -8.99
CA PRO A 702 -42.76 31.35 -8.38
C PRO A 702 -43.37 32.69 -7.96
N HIS A 703 -43.03 33.14 -6.76
CA HIS A 703 -43.44 34.45 -6.23
C HIS A 703 -42.20 35.23 -5.79
N ILE A 704 -41.33 35.55 -6.74
CA ILE A 704 -40.00 36.09 -6.41
C ILE A 704 -40.11 37.47 -5.79
N THR A 705 -39.63 37.58 -4.55
CA THR A 705 -39.64 38.82 -3.76
C THR A 705 -38.26 39.48 -3.81
N GLU A 706 -38.00 40.42 -2.90
CA GLU A 706 -36.66 40.98 -2.78
C GLU A 706 -35.65 39.92 -2.31
N LEU A 707 -34.70 39.62 -3.18
CA LEU A 707 -33.59 38.71 -2.95
C LEU A 707 -32.39 39.44 -2.33
N ASP A 708 -31.68 38.74 -1.45
CA ASP A 708 -30.35 39.14 -0.98
C ASP A 708 -29.29 38.87 -2.06
N ALA A 709 -28.08 39.42 -1.86
CA ALA A 709 -27.00 39.33 -2.85
C ALA A 709 -26.55 37.87 -3.10
N ALA A 710 -26.63 37.00 -2.10
CA ALA A 710 -26.25 35.59 -2.23
C ALA A 710 -27.25 34.83 -3.12
N SER A 711 -28.55 35.00 -2.87
CA SER A 711 -29.63 34.42 -3.68
C SER A 711 -29.58 34.95 -5.11
N ASP A 712 -29.34 36.25 -5.28
CA ASP A 712 -29.26 36.88 -6.60
C ASP A 712 -28.06 36.37 -7.42
N GLY A 713 -26.89 36.25 -6.79
CA GLY A 713 -25.71 35.64 -7.40
C GLY A 713 -25.95 34.18 -7.80
N LEU A 714 -26.57 33.40 -6.91
CA LEU A 714 -26.89 32.00 -7.19
C LEU A 714 -27.85 31.87 -8.39
N TRP A 715 -28.86 32.73 -8.50
CA TRP A 715 -29.75 32.75 -9.66
C TRP A 715 -29.07 33.17 -10.95
N ALA A 716 -28.11 34.10 -10.90
CA ALA A 716 -27.30 34.45 -12.07
C ALA A 716 -26.54 33.22 -12.59
N ASP A 717 -25.91 32.48 -11.69
CA ASP A 717 -25.17 31.27 -12.04
C ASP A 717 -26.08 30.14 -12.53
N ILE A 718 -27.25 29.92 -11.89
CA ILE A 718 -28.28 28.98 -12.35
C ILE A 718 -28.74 29.36 -13.75
N THR A 719 -29.00 30.64 -14.00
CA THR A 719 -29.49 31.13 -15.28
C THR A 719 -28.47 30.92 -16.38
N GLN A 720 -27.19 31.20 -16.09
CA GLN A 720 -26.10 31.00 -17.02
C GLN A 720 -25.88 29.52 -17.35
N THR A 721 -26.05 28.64 -16.37
CA THR A 721 -25.68 27.22 -16.49
C THR A 721 -26.83 26.32 -16.93
N TRP A 722 -28.07 26.60 -16.47
CA TRP A 722 -29.19 25.65 -16.51
C TRP A 722 -30.45 26.16 -17.20
N ARG A 723 -30.41 27.34 -17.86
CA ARG A 723 -31.53 27.78 -18.70
C ARG A 723 -31.85 26.74 -19.77
N GLY A 724 -33.13 26.41 -19.92
CA GLY A 724 -33.62 25.41 -20.86
C GLY A 724 -33.51 23.96 -20.35
N ALA A 725 -32.96 23.74 -19.16
CA ALA A 725 -32.77 22.38 -18.63
C ALA A 725 -34.06 21.78 -18.04
N ASP A 726 -34.95 22.60 -17.49
CA ASP A 726 -36.26 22.18 -16.96
C ASP A 726 -37.30 23.32 -17.17
N PRO A 727 -38.47 23.05 -17.77
CA PRO A 727 -39.48 24.08 -18.03
C PRO A 727 -40.01 24.80 -16.79
N ILE A 728 -40.00 24.15 -15.63
CA ILE A 728 -40.39 24.74 -14.36
C ILE A 728 -39.27 25.64 -13.84
N LEU A 729 -38.01 25.19 -13.94
CA LEU A 729 -36.87 26.02 -13.59
C LEU A 729 -36.84 27.31 -14.43
N ASP A 730 -37.13 27.20 -15.73
CA ASP A 730 -37.21 28.36 -16.63
C ASP A 730 -38.28 29.38 -16.23
N ARG A 731 -39.39 28.94 -15.61
CA ARG A 731 -40.39 29.87 -15.06
C ARG A 731 -39.84 30.63 -13.85
N TYR A 732 -39.08 29.96 -12.99
CA TYR A 732 -38.40 30.62 -11.86
C TYR A 732 -37.33 31.60 -12.35
N ILE A 733 -36.49 31.18 -13.31
CA ILE A 733 -35.51 32.04 -13.97
C ILE A 733 -36.18 33.28 -14.58
N SER A 734 -37.27 33.10 -15.32
CA SER A 734 -38.00 34.21 -15.95
C SER A 734 -38.61 35.17 -14.92
N ALA A 735 -39.16 34.64 -13.82
CA ALA A 735 -39.68 35.45 -12.73
C ALA A 735 -38.57 36.26 -12.04
N TRP A 736 -37.38 35.68 -11.91
CA TRP A 736 -36.21 36.34 -11.30
C TRP A 736 -35.70 37.46 -12.20
N GLU A 737 -35.49 37.18 -13.49
CA GLU A 737 -35.05 38.20 -14.46
C GLU A 737 -36.02 39.38 -14.56
N GLY A 738 -37.33 39.09 -14.53
CA GLY A 738 -38.36 40.14 -14.54
C GLY A 738 -38.25 41.08 -13.35
N LYS A 739 -37.87 40.56 -12.17
CA LYS A 739 -37.63 41.35 -10.97
C LYS A 739 -36.28 42.06 -10.99
N SER A 740 -35.22 41.39 -11.44
CA SER A 740 -33.87 41.96 -11.53
C SER A 740 -33.82 43.14 -12.50
N ARG A 741 -34.55 43.08 -13.63
CA ARG A 741 -34.68 44.20 -14.58
C ARG A 741 -35.51 45.38 -14.10
N ALA A 742 -36.37 45.17 -13.09
CA ALA A 742 -37.22 46.22 -12.53
C ALA A 742 -36.52 47.02 -11.41
N ARG A 743 -35.40 46.51 -10.90
CA ARG A 743 -34.45 47.22 -10.04
C ARG A 743 -33.48 48.00 -10.90
#